data_AF-A0A852JNM6-F1
#
_entry.id   AF-A0A852JNM6-F1
#
_cell.length_a   1.000
_cell.length_b   1.000
_cell.length_c   1.000
_cell.angle_alpha   90.00
_cell.angle_beta   90.00
_cell.angle_gamma   90.00
#
_symmetry.space_group_name_H-M   'P 1'
#
loop_
_entity.id
_entity.type
_entity.pdbx_description
1 polymer ?
#
loop_
_entity_poly.entity_id
_entity_poly.type
_entity_poly.pdbx_seq_one_letter_code
_entity_poly.pdbx_strand_id
1 'polypeptide(L)'
;SVSCRYHKLIWGPHSMTSGDRVSGVLIAGGENGNVILYDSAKILDGEAEVIIAQKDKHTGPVRALDVNMFQTNLVASGANESEIYIWDLNNFATPMTPGVKTQPLEDISCIAWNRQVQHILASASPSGRATVWDLRKNEPIIKVSDHNNRMHCSGLAWHPEVATQMVLASEDDRLPVIQMWDLRFASSPLRVLESHTRGILAIAWSMADPELLLSCGKDAKILCSNPNTGEVLYELPTNTQWCFDIQWCPRNPAVLSAASFDGRISVYSIMGGSADGLRQKQVDQLSSSFGNLDPFGTGQPLPPLQLPQQTAPQSVVMPLKKPPKWIRRPIGASFSFGGKLVTFENSKPPQQPGMEQQQQHPHVYVSQVVTEKEFLARSNQLQEAVQSQGFVSYCQKKMDMALADFERNVWAFLKVNFEEDSRVRYLELLGYRKDDLKKKVNVQYAPAESDGSVPNEGDEGQTTEEQFLGETLKDQKETEDLGPAKTTFNISVSGDVDGLITQALLTGNFESAVDLCLHDNRMADAIILAIAGGQELLSRTQEKYFAKMRSKITRLITAVVTKNWKEIVQSCDLQNWREALAAVLTYARPDEFTALCDLLGSRLENEGDSILQTQACLCYICAGNVDKLVACWTKVQDGNSPLSLQ
;
A
#
# COMPACT_ATOMS: atom_id res chain seq x y z
N SER A 1 62.52 2.06 -9.98
CA SER A 1 61.42 1.57 -10.83
C SER A 1 61.98 0.57 -11.84
N VAL A 2 62.03 -0.71 -11.51
CA VAL A 2 62.20 -1.73 -12.56
C VAL A 2 60.86 -1.79 -13.28
N SER A 3 60.80 -1.33 -14.53
CA SER A 3 59.55 -1.27 -15.31
C SER A 3 59.15 -2.69 -15.72
N CYS A 4 58.55 -3.46 -14.82
CA CYS A 4 57.96 -4.74 -15.17
C CYS A 4 56.79 -4.49 -16.12
N ARG A 5 56.91 -4.95 -17.37
CA ARG A 5 55.82 -4.94 -18.35
C ARG A 5 54.98 -6.21 -18.19
N TYR A 6 53.67 -6.07 -18.32
CA TYR A 6 52.71 -7.16 -18.16
C TYR A 6 52.01 -7.44 -19.50
N HIS A 7 51.81 -8.72 -19.79
CA HIS A 7 51.02 -9.16 -20.93
C HIS A 7 49.55 -9.36 -20.58
N LYS A 8 49.26 -9.81 -19.35
CA LYS A 8 47.90 -10.03 -18.87
C LYS A 8 47.79 -9.79 -17.37
N LEU A 9 46.67 -9.23 -16.96
CA LEU A 9 46.31 -8.98 -15.56
C LEU A 9 44.94 -9.60 -15.31
N ILE A 10 44.80 -10.35 -14.21
CA ILE A 10 43.53 -10.92 -13.77
C ILE A 10 43.35 -10.71 -12.28
N TRP A 11 42.10 -10.68 -11.83
CA TRP A 11 41.75 -10.57 -10.42
C TRP A 11 41.16 -11.88 -9.91
N GLY A 12 41.66 -12.36 -8.78
CA GLY A 12 41.22 -13.58 -8.12
C GLY A 12 40.63 -13.29 -6.74
N PRO A 13 39.45 -13.81 -6.39
CA PRO A 13 38.90 -13.72 -5.05
C PRO A 13 39.61 -14.73 -4.15
N HIS A 14 40.83 -14.42 -3.74
CA HIS A 14 41.58 -15.24 -2.79
C HIS A 14 41.87 -14.44 -1.52
N SER A 15 41.48 -15.00 -0.38
CA SER A 15 41.91 -14.54 0.93
C SER A 15 43.04 -15.46 1.38
N MET A 16 44.25 -14.92 1.53
CA MET A 16 45.39 -15.66 2.08
C MET A 16 45.39 -15.69 3.62
N THR A 17 44.45 -15.01 4.28
CA THR A 17 44.43 -14.90 5.75
C THR A 17 43.00 -14.83 6.30
N SER A 18 42.69 -15.69 7.27
CA SER A 18 41.44 -15.77 8.03
C SER A 18 41.23 -14.57 9.00
N GLY A 19 41.38 -13.35 8.47
CA GLY A 19 41.24 -12.09 9.18
C GLY A 19 40.93 -10.93 8.22
N ASP A 20 39.65 -10.77 7.91
CA ASP A 20 38.97 -9.48 7.69
C ASP A 20 39.36 -8.56 6.51
N ARG A 21 40.04 -9.04 5.45
CA ARG A 21 40.24 -8.22 4.24
C ARG A 21 39.71 -8.89 2.97
N VAL A 22 38.58 -8.37 2.48
CA VAL A 22 37.78 -8.88 1.34
C VAL A 22 38.35 -8.49 -0.04
N SER A 23 39.50 -7.80 -0.09
CA SER A 23 39.95 -7.09 -1.30
C SER A 23 40.43 -8.01 -2.45
N GLY A 24 40.78 -9.27 -2.18
CA GLY A 24 41.23 -10.24 -3.19
C GLY A 24 42.68 -10.01 -3.67
N VAL A 25 43.13 -10.81 -4.62
CA VAL A 25 44.52 -10.81 -5.13
C VAL A 25 44.54 -10.45 -6.61
N LEU A 26 45.46 -9.57 -7.00
CA LEU A 26 45.73 -9.25 -8.40
C LEU A 26 46.90 -10.11 -8.90
N ILE A 27 46.74 -10.74 -10.06
CA ILE A 27 47.70 -11.68 -10.63
C ILE A 27 48.17 -11.13 -11.96
N ALA A 28 49.48 -11.03 -12.13
CA ALA A 28 50.11 -10.47 -13.30
C ALA A 28 51.04 -11.47 -14.00
N GLY A 29 50.95 -11.51 -15.32
CA GLY A 29 51.86 -12.25 -16.20
C GLY A 29 52.91 -11.31 -16.77
N GLY A 30 54.16 -11.51 -16.39
CA GLY A 30 55.29 -10.69 -16.83
C GLY A 30 55.90 -11.13 -18.17
N GLU A 31 56.63 -10.20 -18.79
CA GLU A 31 57.40 -10.42 -20.03
C GLU A 31 58.52 -11.48 -19.86
N ASN A 32 59.09 -11.59 -18.65
CA ASN A 32 60.24 -12.47 -18.36
C ASN A 32 59.84 -13.90 -17.93
N GLY A 33 58.56 -14.28 -18.06
CA GLY A 33 58.06 -15.58 -17.56
C GLY A 33 57.65 -15.60 -16.09
N ASN A 34 57.54 -14.41 -15.50
CA ASN A 34 57.25 -14.24 -14.09
C ASN A 34 55.74 -14.18 -13.86
N VAL A 35 55.23 -14.96 -12.91
CA VAL A 35 53.87 -14.81 -12.39
C VAL A 35 53.97 -14.10 -11.04
N ILE A 36 53.33 -12.94 -10.94
CA ILE A 36 53.42 -12.05 -9.77
C ILE A 36 52.04 -11.91 -9.13
N LEU A 37 51.97 -12.10 -7.82
CA LEU A 37 50.78 -11.90 -7.00
C LEU A 37 50.90 -10.59 -6.22
N TYR A 38 49.87 -9.76 -6.30
CA TYR A 38 49.77 -8.47 -5.64
C TYR A 38 48.59 -8.42 -4.67
N ASP A 39 48.82 -7.82 -3.51
CA ASP A 39 47.77 -7.55 -2.53
C ASP A 39 47.00 -6.29 -2.92
N SER A 40 45.73 -6.44 -3.27
CA SER A 40 44.88 -5.33 -3.67
C SER A 40 44.59 -4.34 -2.54
N ALA A 41 44.54 -4.79 -1.28
CA ALA A 41 44.30 -3.90 -0.14
C ALA A 41 45.46 -2.93 0.02
N LYS A 42 46.68 -3.43 -0.06
CA LYS A 42 47.91 -2.62 0.00
C LYS A 42 48.04 -1.65 -1.17
N ILE A 43 47.56 -2.03 -2.36
CA ILE A 43 47.49 -1.10 -3.51
C ILE A 43 46.58 0.08 -3.20
N LEU A 44 45.40 -0.19 -2.63
CA LEU A 44 44.42 0.84 -2.32
C LEU A 44 44.90 1.77 -1.19
N ASP A 45 45.60 1.21 -0.21
CA ASP A 45 46.23 1.95 0.89
C ASP A 45 47.48 2.73 0.44
N GLY A 46 47.98 2.49 -0.77
CA GLY A 46 49.13 3.20 -1.36
C GLY A 46 50.49 2.77 -0.82
N GLU A 47 50.59 1.56 -0.27
CA GLU A 47 51.84 1.02 0.28
C GLU A 47 52.87 0.66 -0.81
N ALA A 48 54.16 0.71 -0.47
CA ALA A 48 55.24 0.38 -1.41
C ALA A 48 55.49 -1.14 -1.57
N GLU A 49 55.20 -1.94 -0.53
CA GLU A 49 55.39 -3.41 -0.53
C GLU A 49 54.08 -4.16 -0.82
N VAL A 50 53.74 -4.19 -2.11
CA VAL A 50 52.46 -4.75 -2.58
C VAL A 50 52.57 -6.23 -2.99
N ILE A 51 53.77 -6.70 -3.32
CA ILE A 51 53.97 -8.05 -3.87
C ILE A 51 53.84 -9.09 -2.76
N ILE A 52 52.96 -10.06 -2.95
CA ILE A 52 52.78 -11.22 -2.05
C ILE A 52 53.80 -12.30 -2.42
N ALA A 53 53.87 -12.66 -3.70
CA ALA A 53 54.77 -13.70 -4.19
C ALA A 53 55.09 -13.48 -5.68
N GLN A 54 56.28 -13.92 -6.08
CA GLN A 54 56.73 -13.92 -7.47
C GLN A 54 57.42 -15.25 -7.77
N LYS A 55 57.12 -15.83 -8.94
CA LYS A 55 57.76 -17.05 -9.44
C LYS A 55 58.08 -16.96 -10.92
N ASP A 56 59.30 -17.37 -11.23
CA ASP A 56 59.91 -17.25 -12.55
C ASP A 56 60.18 -18.69 -13.05
N LYS A 57 59.11 -19.43 -13.37
CA LYS A 57 59.20 -20.84 -13.79
C LYS A 57 59.00 -21.04 -15.29
N HIS A 58 58.28 -20.15 -15.95
CA HIS A 58 58.07 -20.23 -17.40
C HIS A 58 59.34 -19.83 -18.15
N THR A 59 59.57 -20.44 -19.31
CA THR A 59 60.73 -20.15 -20.17
C THR A 59 60.52 -18.94 -21.10
N GLY A 60 59.33 -18.34 -21.09
CA GLY A 60 58.98 -17.20 -21.93
C GLY A 60 57.81 -16.37 -21.37
N PRO A 61 57.35 -15.33 -22.09
CA PRO A 61 56.33 -14.40 -21.62
C PRO A 61 55.02 -15.10 -21.28
N VAL A 62 54.43 -14.74 -20.13
CA VAL A 62 53.14 -15.29 -19.70
C VAL A 62 52.01 -14.50 -20.37
N ARG A 63 51.54 -14.99 -21.51
CA ARG A 63 50.51 -14.33 -22.34
C ARG A 63 49.09 -14.67 -21.90
N ALA A 64 48.90 -15.88 -21.37
CA ALA A 64 47.59 -16.39 -20.98
C ALA A 64 47.51 -16.59 -19.47
N LEU A 65 46.45 -16.06 -18.87
CA LEU A 65 46.13 -16.18 -17.46
C LEU A 65 44.60 -16.26 -17.30
N ASP A 66 44.12 -17.17 -16.47
CA ASP A 66 42.71 -17.24 -16.03
C ASP A 66 42.60 -17.88 -14.63
N VAL A 67 41.62 -17.43 -13.83
CA VAL A 67 41.33 -17.97 -12.49
C VAL A 67 40.15 -18.94 -12.58
N ASN A 68 40.20 -20.02 -11.81
CA ASN A 68 39.09 -20.95 -11.73
C ASN A 68 37.95 -20.36 -10.88
N MET A 69 36.74 -20.33 -11.44
CA MET A 69 35.55 -19.74 -10.80
C MET A 69 35.03 -20.56 -9.61
N PHE A 70 35.26 -21.88 -9.60
CA PHE A 70 34.79 -22.77 -8.53
C PHE A 70 35.81 -22.89 -7.40
N GLN A 71 37.08 -23.04 -7.78
CA GLN A 71 38.21 -23.16 -6.87
C GLN A 71 39.11 -21.93 -7.04
N THR A 72 38.79 -20.87 -6.29
CA THR A 72 39.41 -19.54 -6.49
C THR A 72 40.89 -19.49 -6.12
N ASN A 73 41.40 -20.55 -5.48
CA ASN A 73 42.82 -20.76 -5.23
C ASN A 73 43.58 -21.28 -6.47
N LEU A 74 42.90 -21.79 -7.51
CA LEU A 74 43.57 -22.32 -8.70
C LEU A 74 43.63 -21.28 -9.82
N VAL A 75 44.84 -21.12 -10.37
CA VAL A 75 45.13 -20.16 -11.43
C VAL A 75 45.88 -20.86 -12.55
N ALA A 76 45.40 -20.73 -13.78
CA ALA A 76 46.08 -21.26 -14.94
C ALA A 76 46.92 -20.18 -15.59
N SER A 77 48.12 -20.56 -16.05
CA SER A 77 49.04 -19.70 -16.79
C SER A 77 49.58 -20.44 -18.00
N GLY A 78 49.68 -19.72 -19.11
CA GLY A 78 50.19 -20.22 -20.37
C GLY A 78 51.32 -19.33 -20.89
N ALA A 79 52.40 -19.96 -21.30
CA ALA A 79 53.58 -19.29 -21.84
C ALA A 79 54.01 -19.94 -23.17
N ASN A 80 55.28 -19.82 -23.50
CA ASN A 80 55.87 -20.39 -24.71
C ASN A 80 56.03 -21.91 -24.61
N GLU A 81 56.36 -22.57 -25.72
CA GLU A 81 56.65 -24.02 -25.76
C GLU A 81 55.55 -24.93 -25.19
N SER A 82 54.28 -24.59 -25.43
CA SER A 82 53.11 -25.29 -24.91
C SER A 82 53.11 -25.44 -23.37
N GLU A 83 53.76 -24.53 -22.65
CA GLU A 83 53.84 -24.58 -21.19
C GLU A 83 52.56 -24.06 -20.56
N ILE A 84 51.88 -24.96 -19.83
CA ILE A 84 50.70 -24.64 -19.04
C ILE A 84 50.98 -25.06 -17.59
N TYR A 85 50.93 -24.08 -16.70
CA TYR A 85 51.05 -24.30 -15.26
C TYR A 85 49.77 -23.89 -14.54
N ILE A 86 49.32 -24.76 -13.64
CA ILE A 86 48.23 -24.55 -12.70
C ILE A 86 48.86 -24.26 -11.34
N TRP A 87 48.69 -23.04 -10.86
CA TRP A 87 49.18 -22.56 -9.58
C TRP A 87 48.09 -22.72 -8.53
N ASP A 88 48.46 -23.23 -7.37
CA ASP A 88 47.64 -23.11 -6.17
C ASP A 88 48.11 -21.87 -5.39
N LEU A 89 47.21 -20.93 -5.17
CA LEU A 89 47.49 -19.70 -4.42
C LEU A 89 47.84 -20.00 -2.96
N ASN A 90 47.34 -21.11 -2.38
CA ASN A 90 47.75 -21.51 -1.02
C ASN A 90 49.19 -22.05 -0.99
N ASN A 91 49.64 -22.68 -2.08
CA ASN A 91 50.97 -23.25 -2.21
C ASN A 91 51.60 -22.87 -3.55
N PHE A 92 52.13 -21.64 -3.60
CA PHE A 92 52.72 -21.07 -4.81
C PHE A 92 54.11 -21.62 -5.16
N ALA A 93 54.65 -22.59 -4.40
CA ALA A 93 56.00 -23.11 -4.62
C ALA A 93 56.08 -24.10 -5.80
N THR A 94 55.08 -24.96 -5.95
CA THR A 94 55.10 -26.08 -6.92
C THR A 94 53.83 -26.08 -7.77
N PRO A 95 53.86 -25.54 -9.01
CA PRO A 95 52.71 -25.62 -9.89
C PRO A 95 52.54 -27.01 -10.49
N MET A 96 51.28 -27.35 -10.74
CA MET A 96 50.81 -28.55 -11.44
C MET A 96 50.84 -28.32 -12.96
N THR A 97 51.02 -29.39 -13.74
CA THR A 97 50.84 -29.39 -15.20
C THR A 97 49.61 -30.21 -15.57
N PRO A 98 48.73 -29.73 -16.46
CA PRO A 98 47.48 -30.41 -16.83
C PRO A 98 47.68 -31.65 -17.71
N GLY A 99 48.92 -31.95 -18.12
CA GLY A 99 49.27 -33.14 -18.91
C GLY A 99 50.53 -32.95 -19.74
N VAL A 100 50.71 -33.84 -20.73
CA VAL A 100 51.84 -33.79 -21.67
C VAL A 100 51.71 -32.57 -22.59
N LYS A 101 52.83 -31.86 -22.83
CA LYS A 101 52.90 -30.72 -23.75
C LYS A 101 52.33 -31.11 -25.13
N THR A 102 51.49 -30.26 -25.71
CA THR A 102 50.97 -30.47 -27.06
C THR A 102 52.09 -30.38 -28.10
N GLN A 103 52.10 -31.33 -29.05
CA GLN A 103 52.96 -31.31 -30.22
C GLN A 103 52.17 -30.86 -31.48
N PRO A 104 52.76 -30.04 -32.37
CA PRO A 104 54.07 -29.39 -32.25
C PRO A 104 54.09 -28.36 -31.11
N LEU A 105 55.29 -28.06 -30.59
CA LEU A 105 55.45 -27.05 -29.54
C LEU A 105 55.11 -25.68 -30.11
N GLU A 106 54.14 -25.02 -29.50
CA GLU A 106 53.66 -23.71 -29.91
C GLU A 106 53.38 -22.87 -28.68
N ASP A 107 53.45 -21.55 -28.83
CA ASP A 107 53.11 -20.65 -27.73
C ASP A 107 51.62 -20.75 -27.38
N ILE A 108 51.28 -20.52 -26.12
CA ILE A 108 49.88 -20.46 -25.69
C ILE A 108 49.41 -19.01 -25.72
N SER A 109 48.47 -18.69 -26.63
CA SER A 109 47.93 -17.33 -26.74
C SER A 109 46.86 -17.07 -25.69
N CYS A 110 45.96 -18.03 -25.48
CA CYS A 110 44.82 -17.90 -24.58
C CYS A 110 44.62 -19.15 -23.74
N ILE A 111 44.12 -18.95 -22.52
CA ILE A 111 43.66 -19.99 -21.62
C ILE A 111 42.35 -19.52 -21.02
N ALA A 112 41.39 -20.43 -20.88
CA ALA A 112 40.14 -20.17 -20.19
C ALA A 112 39.64 -21.42 -19.45
N TRP A 113 39.25 -21.25 -18.19
CA TRP A 113 38.55 -22.26 -17.40
C TRP A 113 37.11 -22.41 -17.85
N ASN A 114 36.63 -23.64 -17.82
CA ASN A 114 35.22 -23.93 -18.05
C ASN A 114 34.37 -23.33 -16.92
N ARG A 115 33.26 -22.68 -17.29
CA ARG A 115 32.40 -21.94 -16.36
C ARG A 115 31.34 -22.80 -15.68
N GLN A 116 31.19 -24.06 -16.10
CA GLN A 116 30.26 -25.04 -15.53
C GLN A 116 30.99 -26.23 -14.87
N VAL A 117 32.21 -26.57 -15.32
CA VAL A 117 32.95 -27.74 -14.83
C VAL A 117 34.34 -27.34 -14.32
N GLN A 118 34.59 -27.51 -13.02
CA GLN A 118 35.80 -27.01 -12.35
C GLN A 118 37.15 -27.57 -12.84
N HIS A 119 37.17 -28.77 -13.44
CA HIS A 119 38.40 -29.50 -13.78
C HIS A 119 38.71 -29.47 -15.28
N ILE A 120 37.91 -28.76 -16.07
CA ILE A 120 38.09 -28.62 -17.52
C ILE A 120 38.72 -27.26 -17.81
N LEU A 121 39.80 -27.29 -18.59
CA LEU A 121 40.53 -26.11 -19.04
C LEU A 121 40.64 -26.15 -20.56
N ALA A 122 40.56 -25.01 -21.24
CA ALA A 122 40.95 -24.91 -22.64
C ALA A 122 42.16 -23.99 -22.80
N SER A 123 43.04 -24.36 -23.71
CA SER A 123 44.16 -23.54 -24.16
C SER A 123 44.10 -23.39 -25.68
N ALA A 124 44.37 -22.21 -26.20
CA ALA A 124 44.48 -21.96 -27.64
C ALA A 124 45.90 -21.57 -28.00
N SER A 125 46.40 -22.12 -29.10
CA SER A 125 47.66 -21.68 -29.71
C SER A 125 47.39 -20.65 -30.83
N PRO A 126 48.38 -19.80 -31.16
CA PRO A 126 48.28 -18.87 -32.27
C PRO A 126 47.99 -19.52 -33.62
N SER A 127 48.21 -20.82 -33.82
CA SER A 127 47.91 -21.50 -35.10
C SER A 127 46.43 -21.84 -35.31
N GLY A 128 45.57 -21.46 -34.37
CA GLY A 128 44.13 -21.76 -34.45
C GLY A 128 43.73 -23.07 -33.78
N ARG A 129 44.68 -23.79 -33.17
CA ARG A 129 44.43 -25.05 -32.48
C ARG A 129 44.08 -24.79 -31.01
N ALA A 130 42.87 -25.15 -30.63
CA ALA A 130 42.48 -25.19 -29.23
C ALA A 130 42.52 -26.63 -28.69
N THR A 131 43.09 -26.81 -27.51
CA THR A 131 43.15 -28.09 -26.81
C THR A 131 42.39 -27.96 -25.49
N VAL A 132 41.50 -28.91 -25.24
CA VAL A 132 40.73 -29.04 -24.00
C VAL A 132 41.37 -30.11 -23.13
N TRP A 133 41.59 -29.78 -21.86
CA TRP A 133 42.32 -30.58 -20.88
C TRP A 133 41.38 -31.01 -19.76
N ASP A 134 41.57 -32.25 -19.27
CA ASP A 134 40.98 -32.73 -18.03
C ASP A 134 42.06 -32.78 -16.93
N LEU A 135 41.94 -31.95 -15.90
CA LEU A 135 42.87 -32.01 -14.77
C LEU A 135 42.78 -33.30 -13.95
N ARG A 136 41.68 -34.06 -14.05
CA ARG A 136 41.56 -35.33 -13.31
C ARG A 136 42.34 -36.44 -13.98
N LYS A 137 42.39 -36.40 -15.32
CA LYS A 137 43.11 -37.39 -16.13
C LYS A 137 44.55 -36.98 -16.43
N ASN A 138 44.89 -35.70 -16.23
CA ASN A 138 46.16 -35.11 -16.62
C ASN A 138 46.51 -35.38 -18.10
N GLU A 139 45.49 -35.31 -18.96
CA GLU A 139 45.63 -35.54 -20.40
C GLU A 139 44.78 -34.56 -21.23
N PRO A 140 45.22 -34.24 -22.47
CA PRO A 140 44.38 -33.51 -23.42
C PRO A 140 43.26 -34.42 -23.94
N ILE A 141 42.01 -33.98 -23.82
CA ILE A 141 40.82 -34.77 -24.20
C ILE A 141 40.42 -34.51 -25.66
N ILE A 142 40.29 -33.24 -26.03
CA ILE A 142 39.70 -32.81 -27.30
C ILE A 142 40.62 -31.76 -27.91
N LYS A 143 40.90 -31.92 -29.20
CA LYS A 143 41.59 -30.92 -30.01
C LYS A 143 40.60 -30.37 -31.04
N VAL A 144 40.44 -29.06 -31.03
CA VAL A 144 39.57 -28.29 -31.90
C VAL A 144 40.46 -27.47 -32.82
N SER A 145 40.28 -27.60 -34.12
CA SER A 145 40.98 -26.80 -35.11
C SER A 145 40.15 -26.73 -36.38
N ASP A 146 40.18 -25.58 -37.05
CA ASP A 146 39.57 -25.44 -38.36
C ASP A 146 40.35 -26.27 -39.40
N HIS A 147 39.65 -26.85 -40.39
CA HIS A 147 40.21 -27.77 -41.39
C HIS A 147 41.35 -27.16 -42.20
N ASN A 148 41.42 -25.83 -42.27
CA ASN A 148 42.39 -25.11 -43.07
C ASN A 148 43.59 -24.56 -42.25
N ASN A 149 43.55 -24.62 -40.90
CA ASN A 149 44.54 -24.01 -39.99
C ASN A 149 44.97 -22.58 -40.38
N ARG A 150 44.05 -21.79 -40.97
CA ARG A 150 44.31 -20.41 -41.40
C ARG A 150 43.95 -19.38 -40.34
N MET A 151 43.31 -19.81 -39.26
CA MET A 151 42.83 -18.95 -38.19
C MET A 151 43.95 -18.73 -37.18
N HIS A 152 44.18 -17.47 -36.78
CA HIS A 152 45.11 -17.16 -35.71
C HIS A 152 44.36 -16.86 -34.41
N CYS A 153 44.40 -17.74 -33.40
CA CYS A 153 43.59 -17.52 -32.20
C CYS A 153 44.12 -16.41 -31.30
N SER A 154 43.36 -15.32 -31.17
CA SER A 154 43.60 -14.21 -30.24
C SER A 154 42.75 -14.23 -28.98
N GLY A 155 41.65 -14.98 -28.99
CA GLY A 155 40.69 -15.00 -27.89
C GLY A 155 40.01 -16.35 -27.73
N LEU A 156 39.77 -16.74 -26.48
CA LEU A 156 39.09 -17.97 -26.10
C LEU A 156 38.14 -17.66 -24.93
N ALA A 157 36.86 -18.02 -25.08
CA ALA A 157 35.86 -17.88 -24.02
C ALA A 157 34.91 -19.07 -24.01
N TRP A 158 34.59 -19.58 -22.81
CA TRP A 158 33.59 -20.63 -22.64
C TRP A 158 32.19 -20.05 -22.56
N HIS A 159 31.21 -20.82 -23.02
CA HIS A 159 29.81 -20.48 -22.81
C HIS A 159 29.51 -20.49 -21.29
N PRO A 160 28.86 -19.44 -20.76
CA PRO A 160 28.65 -19.30 -19.31
C PRO A 160 27.75 -20.39 -18.73
N GLU A 161 26.68 -20.79 -19.42
CA GLU A 161 25.71 -21.80 -18.95
C GLU A 161 25.91 -23.24 -19.50
N VAL A 162 26.66 -23.43 -20.61
CA VAL A 162 26.75 -24.71 -21.33
C VAL A 162 28.19 -25.19 -21.32
N ALA A 163 28.45 -26.30 -20.63
CA ALA A 163 29.81 -26.81 -20.43
C ALA A 163 30.52 -27.25 -21.72
N THR A 164 29.79 -27.62 -22.77
CA THR A 164 30.37 -28.16 -24.01
C THR A 164 30.59 -27.09 -25.08
N GLN A 165 30.27 -25.83 -24.84
CA GLN A 165 30.36 -24.79 -25.86
C GLN A 165 31.45 -23.78 -25.53
N MET A 166 32.20 -23.38 -26.56
CA MET A 166 33.25 -22.37 -26.46
C MET A 166 33.36 -21.58 -27.75
N VAL A 167 33.99 -20.41 -27.65
CA VAL A 167 34.20 -19.50 -28.77
C VAL A 167 35.68 -19.23 -28.93
N LEU A 168 36.13 -19.22 -30.18
CA LEU A 168 37.47 -18.85 -30.61
C LEU A 168 37.38 -17.61 -31.50
N ALA A 169 38.30 -16.66 -31.32
CA ALA A 169 38.39 -15.46 -32.16
C ALA A 169 39.68 -15.44 -32.96
N SER A 170 39.59 -14.91 -34.19
CA SER A 170 40.71 -14.84 -35.13
C SER A 170 41.35 -13.46 -35.15
N GLU A 171 42.67 -13.40 -34.97
CA GLU A 171 43.51 -12.21 -35.08
C GLU A 171 43.93 -11.87 -36.52
N ASP A 172 43.71 -12.80 -37.46
CA ASP A 172 44.12 -12.62 -38.84
C ASP A 172 43.21 -11.59 -39.52
N ASP A 173 43.82 -10.60 -40.18
CA ASP A 173 43.11 -9.57 -40.94
C ASP A 173 42.41 -10.17 -42.18
N ARG A 174 42.88 -11.32 -42.69
CA ARG A 174 42.26 -12.00 -43.84
C ARG A 174 41.01 -12.79 -43.46
N LEU A 175 40.90 -13.23 -42.20
CA LEU A 175 39.82 -14.06 -41.69
C LEU A 175 39.39 -13.57 -40.29
N PRO A 176 38.78 -12.38 -40.17
CA PRO A 176 38.39 -11.79 -38.89
C PRO A 176 37.08 -12.40 -38.35
N VAL A 177 37.10 -13.70 -38.09
CA VAL A 177 35.93 -14.49 -37.72
C VAL A 177 35.95 -14.92 -36.26
N ILE A 178 34.77 -15.01 -35.66
CA ILE A 178 34.56 -15.65 -34.36
C ILE A 178 33.87 -16.99 -34.62
N GLN A 179 34.51 -18.09 -34.21
CA GLN A 179 33.98 -19.43 -34.38
C GLN A 179 33.44 -19.97 -33.05
N MET A 180 32.17 -20.36 -33.03
CA MET A 180 31.55 -21.07 -31.91
C MET A 180 31.65 -22.57 -32.14
N TRP A 181 32.12 -23.30 -31.14
CA TRP A 181 32.36 -24.74 -31.20
C TRP A 181 31.53 -25.45 -30.13
N ASP A 182 30.96 -26.61 -30.47
CA ASP A 182 30.38 -27.55 -29.52
C ASP A 182 31.29 -28.79 -29.45
N LEU A 183 31.84 -29.06 -28.28
CA LEU A 183 32.79 -30.14 -28.03
C LEU A 183 32.19 -31.53 -28.25
N ARG A 184 30.86 -31.66 -28.29
CA ARG A 184 30.19 -32.90 -28.69
C ARG A 184 30.41 -33.23 -30.18
N PHE A 185 30.62 -32.20 -31.00
CA PHE A 185 30.82 -32.30 -32.44
C PHE A 185 32.01 -31.41 -32.87
N ALA A 186 33.20 -31.77 -32.38
CA ALA A 186 34.43 -30.98 -32.54
C ALA A 186 35.04 -30.98 -33.96
N SER A 187 34.36 -31.54 -34.97
CA SER A 187 34.86 -31.57 -36.36
C SER A 187 34.68 -30.24 -37.08
N SER A 188 33.65 -29.46 -36.75
CA SER A 188 33.35 -28.20 -37.43
C SER A 188 32.72 -27.20 -36.47
N PRO A 189 32.91 -25.88 -36.67
CA PRO A 189 32.26 -24.88 -35.85
C PRO A 189 30.74 -24.94 -36.00
N LEU A 190 30.01 -24.78 -34.89
CA LEU A 190 28.56 -24.67 -34.84
C LEU A 190 28.07 -23.39 -35.53
N ARG A 191 28.79 -22.28 -35.33
CA ARG A 191 28.50 -20.97 -35.93
C ARG A 191 29.80 -20.23 -36.22
N VAL A 192 29.78 -19.40 -37.25
CA VAL A 192 30.86 -18.48 -37.61
C VAL A 192 30.28 -17.07 -37.69
N LEU A 193 30.86 -16.12 -36.97
CA LEU A 193 30.45 -14.72 -36.92
C LEU A 193 31.47 -13.88 -37.67
N GLU A 194 31.04 -13.20 -38.71
CA GLU A 194 31.86 -12.34 -39.58
C GLU A 194 31.48 -10.88 -39.38
N SER A 195 31.64 -10.38 -38.15
CA SER A 195 31.17 -9.04 -37.77
C SER A 195 32.25 -7.96 -37.85
N HIS A 196 33.54 -8.34 -37.78
CA HIS A 196 34.67 -7.41 -37.83
C HIS A 196 35.26 -7.33 -39.24
N THR A 197 35.84 -6.18 -39.56
CA THR A 197 36.51 -5.96 -40.87
C THR A 197 38.00 -6.27 -40.85
N ARG A 198 38.59 -6.35 -39.65
CA ARG A 198 40.01 -6.68 -39.41
C ARG A 198 40.13 -7.61 -38.21
N GLY A 199 41.33 -8.15 -37.99
CA GLY A 199 41.59 -9.16 -36.97
C GLY A 199 41.10 -8.75 -35.59
N ILE A 200 40.52 -9.71 -34.89
CA ILE A 200 39.94 -9.58 -33.56
C ILE A 200 41.06 -9.72 -32.53
N LEU A 201 41.12 -8.83 -31.55
CA LEU A 201 42.19 -8.79 -30.55
C LEU A 201 41.79 -9.47 -29.24
N ALA A 202 40.57 -9.24 -28.77
CA ALA A 202 40.04 -9.88 -27.57
C ALA A 202 38.54 -10.12 -27.68
N ILE A 203 38.08 -11.09 -26.89
CA ILE A 203 36.66 -11.41 -26.70
C ILE A 203 36.35 -11.57 -25.23
N ALA A 204 35.12 -11.23 -24.84
CA ALA A 204 34.62 -11.46 -23.49
C ALA A 204 33.15 -11.87 -23.53
N TRP A 205 32.86 -13.10 -23.11
CA TRP A 205 31.48 -13.58 -22.99
C TRP A 205 30.89 -13.15 -21.64
N SER A 206 29.71 -12.54 -21.66
CA SER A 206 29.03 -12.15 -20.44
C SER A 206 28.62 -13.37 -19.61
N MET A 207 28.93 -13.35 -18.31
CA MET A 207 28.48 -14.38 -17.36
C MET A 207 27.01 -14.20 -16.96
N ALA A 208 26.45 -13.00 -17.11
CA ALA A 208 25.08 -12.69 -16.68
C ALA A 208 24.04 -12.93 -17.77
N ASP A 209 24.44 -12.85 -19.04
CA ASP A 209 23.57 -13.16 -20.19
C ASP A 209 24.37 -13.88 -21.29
N PRO A 210 24.09 -15.17 -21.56
CA PRO A 210 24.77 -15.91 -22.62
C PRO A 210 24.52 -15.35 -24.02
N GLU A 211 23.50 -14.52 -24.22
CA GLU A 211 23.22 -13.86 -25.51
C GLU A 211 24.16 -12.67 -25.79
N LEU A 212 25.09 -12.32 -24.88
CA LEU A 212 25.98 -11.16 -25.02
C LEU A 212 27.45 -11.58 -25.07
N LEU A 213 28.07 -11.39 -26.23
CA LEU A 213 29.51 -11.57 -26.47
C LEU A 213 30.13 -10.25 -26.93
N LEU A 214 31.16 -9.77 -26.21
CA LEU A 214 31.96 -8.62 -26.63
C LEU A 214 33.13 -9.07 -27.48
N SER A 215 33.46 -8.27 -28.49
CA SER A 215 34.65 -8.41 -29.31
C SER A 215 35.26 -7.04 -29.65
N CYS A 216 36.60 -6.94 -29.61
CA CYS A 216 37.34 -5.80 -30.17
C CYS A 216 38.17 -6.25 -31.35
N GLY A 217 38.27 -5.39 -32.37
CA GLY A 217 39.14 -5.62 -33.51
C GLY A 217 40.16 -4.51 -33.75
N LYS A 218 41.10 -4.82 -34.65
CA LYS A 218 42.05 -3.89 -35.30
C LYS A 218 41.33 -2.88 -36.21
N ASP A 219 40.01 -2.96 -36.32
CA ASP A 219 39.14 -2.01 -37.02
C ASP A 219 38.66 -0.86 -36.13
N ALA A 220 39.21 -0.74 -34.92
CA ALA A 220 38.80 0.25 -33.92
C ALA A 220 37.30 0.17 -33.59
N LYS A 221 36.73 -1.04 -33.59
CA LYS A 221 35.34 -1.28 -33.21
C LYS A 221 35.26 -2.19 -32.00
N ILE A 222 34.30 -1.90 -31.13
CA ILE A 222 33.87 -2.80 -30.05
C ILE A 222 32.44 -3.19 -30.34
N LEU A 223 32.22 -4.48 -30.59
CA LEU A 223 30.92 -5.03 -30.94
C LEU A 223 30.41 -5.90 -29.81
N CYS A 224 29.12 -5.77 -29.49
CA CYS A 224 28.37 -6.71 -28.69
C CYS A 224 27.48 -7.52 -29.63
N SER A 225 27.79 -8.79 -29.81
CA SER A 225 27.09 -9.71 -30.69
C SER A 225 26.36 -10.79 -29.90
N ASN A 226 25.32 -11.36 -30.49
CA ASN A 226 24.70 -12.57 -29.99
C ASN A 226 25.36 -13.78 -30.66
N PRO A 227 26.09 -14.64 -29.93
CA PRO A 227 26.82 -15.76 -30.53
C PRO A 227 25.90 -16.84 -31.10
N ASN A 228 24.67 -16.97 -30.57
CA ASN A 228 23.71 -17.97 -31.03
C ASN A 228 23.09 -17.56 -32.39
N THR A 229 22.67 -16.30 -32.51
CA THR A 229 22.03 -15.80 -33.74
C THR A 229 23.04 -15.28 -34.76
N GLY A 230 24.19 -14.80 -34.29
CA GLY A 230 25.22 -14.12 -35.07
C GLY A 230 24.90 -12.67 -35.41
N GLU A 231 23.86 -12.12 -34.78
CA GLU A 231 23.48 -10.72 -34.96
C GLU A 231 24.35 -9.80 -34.08
N VAL A 232 24.79 -8.67 -34.65
CA VAL A 232 25.38 -7.58 -33.87
C VAL A 232 24.26 -6.81 -33.17
N LEU A 233 24.23 -6.88 -31.84
CA LEU A 233 23.20 -6.26 -31.02
C LEU A 233 23.49 -4.79 -30.77
N TYR A 234 24.76 -4.45 -30.57
CA TYR A 234 25.19 -3.12 -30.18
C TYR A 234 26.65 -2.86 -30.61
N GLU A 235 26.91 -1.66 -31.14
CA GLU A 235 28.26 -1.18 -31.46
C GLU A 235 28.60 -0.05 -30.49
N LEU A 236 29.68 -0.23 -29.73
CA LEU A 236 30.11 0.77 -28.76
C LEU A 236 30.89 1.89 -29.47
N PRO A 237 30.60 3.16 -29.12
CA PRO A 237 31.34 4.28 -29.66
C PRO A 237 32.76 4.26 -29.08
N THR A 238 33.72 4.02 -29.95
CA THR A 238 35.15 4.03 -29.60
C THR A 238 35.84 5.21 -30.25
N ASN A 239 36.95 5.62 -29.64
CA ASN A 239 37.85 6.58 -30.26
C ASN A 239 38.61 5.88 -31.41
N THR A 240 39.29 6.63 -32.26
CA THR A 240 39.91 6.16 -33.53
C THR A 240 41.06 5.15 -33.39
N GLN A 241 41.27 4.53 -32.23
CA GLN A 241 42.39 3.64 -31.92
C GLN A 241 41.93 2.22 -31.57
N TRP A 242 42.82 1.24 -31.75
CA TRP A 242 42.49 -0.17 -31.51
C TRP A 242 42.48 -0.49 -30.02
N CYS A 243 41.54 -1.35 -29.61
CA CYS A 243 41.44 -1.87 -28.25
C CYS A 243 42.03 -3.28 -28.21
N PHE A 244 42.97 -3.54 -27.32
CA PHE A 244 43.64 -4.84 -27.22
C PHE A 244 43.04 -5.76 -26.16
N ASP A 245 42.29 -5.22 -25.19
CA ASP A 245 41.60 -6.01 -24.18
C ASP A 245 40.21 -5.42 -23.88
N ILE A 246 39.26 -6.30 -23.62
CA ILE A 246 37.91 -5.97 -23.17
C ILE A 246 37.53 -6.96 -22.08
N GLN A 247 36.97 -6.44 -20.99
CA GLN A 247 36.43 -7.27 -19.91
C GLN A 247 35.09 -6.74 -19.43
N TRP A 248 34.16 -7.67 -19.13
CA TRP A 248 32.95 -7.38 -18.38
C TRP A 248 33.28 -7.13 -16.91
N CYS A 249 32.57 -6.20 -16.27
CA CYS A 249 32.64 -6.09 -14.83
C CYS A 249 31.96 -7.30 -14.17
N PRO A 250 32.65 -8.11 -13.35
CA PRO A 250 32.05 -9.28 -12.72
C PRO A 250 30.93 -8.95 -11.73
N ARG A 251 30.96 -7.76 -11.13
CA ARG A 251 29.97 -7.32 -10.13
C ARG A 251 28.74 -6.66 -10.74
N ASN A 252 28.93 -5.90 -11.81
CA ASN A 252 27.86 -5.16 -12.48
C ASN A 252 27.87 -5.49 -13.98
N PRO A 253 26.96 -6.35 -14.46
CA PRO A 253 26.96 -6.79 -15.86
C PRO A 253 26.61 -5.68 -16.86
N ALA A 254 26.12 -4.52 -16.38
CA ALA A 254 25.89 -3.37 -17.24
C ALA A 254 27.18 -2.62 -17.60
N VAL A 255 28.29 -2.85 -16.89
CA VAL A 255 29.54 -2.11 -17.04
C VAL A 255 30.60 -2.99 -17.71
N LEU A 256 31.36 -2.41 -18.63
CA LEU A 256 32.49 -3.05 -19.29
C LEU A 256 33.68 -2.10 -19.37
N SER A 257 34.87 -2.65 -19.51
CA SER A 257 36.12 -1.91 -19.68
C SER A 257 36.76 -2.28 -21.02
N ALA A 258 37.35 -1.30 -21.69
CA ALA A 258 38.16 -1.51 -22.88
C ALA A 258 39.50 -0.78 -22.74
N ALA A 259 40.59 -1.51 -22.95
CA ALA A 259 41.94 -0.98 -22.92
C ALA A 259 42.41 -0.70 -24.35
N SER A 260 42.78 0.56 -24.61
CA SER A 260 43.23 1.04 -25.92
C SER A 260 44.72 1.33 -25.95
N PHE A 261 45.33 1.23 -27.13
CA PHE A 261 46.76 1.54 -27.33
C PHE A 261 47.12 3.02 -27.16
N ASP A 262 46.13 3.89 -26.96
CA ASP A 262 46.33 5.31 -26.62
C ASP A 262 46.78 5.53 -25.16
N GLY A 263 46.96 4.44 -24.39
CA GLY A 263 47.36 4.47 -22.99
C GLY A 263 46.22 4.75 -22.03
N ARG A 264 44.96 4.71 -22.49
CA ARG A 264 43.77 4.91 -21.66
C ARG A 264 42.98 3.60 -21.55
N ILE A 265 42.30 3.46 -20.41
CA ILE A 265 41.30 2.42 -20.19
C ILE A 265 39.96 3.14 -20.07
N SER A 266 39.05 2.86 -21.01
CA SER A 266 37.72 3.46 -21.04
C SER A 266 36.71 2.51 -20.42
N VAL A 267 35.84 3.04 -19.57
CA VAL A 267 34.75 2.29 -18.93
C VAL A 267 33.44 2.69 -19.60
N TYR A 268 32.71 1.70 -20.08
CA TYR A 268 31.46 1.88 -20.81
C TYR A 268 30.30 1.22 -20.06
N SER A 269 29.10 1.72 -20.34
CA SER A 269 27.83 1.10 -19.94
C SER A 269 27.14 0.54 -21.17
N ILE A 270 26.72 -0.74 -21.13
CA ILE A 270 25.96 -1.35 -22.23
C ILE A 270 24.55 -0.76 -22.36
N MET A 271 24.01 -0.19 -21.29
CA MET A 271 22.73 0.54 -21.33
C MET A 271 22.84 1.90 -22.02
N GLY A 272 24.01 2.19 -22.58
CA GLY A 272 24.35 3.48 -23.14
C GLY A 272 24.63 4.52 -22.06
N GLY A 273 24.93 5.70 -22.58
CA GLY A 273 25.19 6.95 -21.87
C GLY A 273 25.51 7.99 -22.94
N SER A 274 24.92 9.18 -22.84
CA SER A 274 25.25 10.24 -23.79
C SER A 274 26.70 10.67 -23.54
N ALA A 275 27.59 10.34 -24.49
CA ALA A 275 28.96 10.85 -24.50
C ALA A 275 29.00 12.38 -24.65
N ASP A 276 27.87 13.01 -25.04
CA ASP A 276 27.76 14.47 -25.15
C ASP A 276 27.93 15.13 -23.78
N GLY A 277 27.44 14.54 -22.69
CA GLY A 277 27.59 15.12 -21.35
C GLY A 277 29.04 15.20 -20.86
N LEU A 278 29.90 14.26 -21.27
CA LEU A 278 31.33 14.29 -20.94
C LEU A 278 32.13 15.16 -21.92
N ARG A 279 31.79 15.12 -23.22
CA ARG A 279 32.39 15.99 -24.23
C ARG A 279 32.10 17.46 -23.96
N GLN A 280 30.86 17.80 -23.59
CA GLN A 280 30.49 19.17 -23.20
C GLN A 280 31.33 19.64 -22.01
N LYS A 281 31.49 18.81 -20.96
CA LYS A 281 32.33 19.15 -19.81
C LYS A 281 33.81 19.32 -20.15
N GLN A 282 34.35 18.52 -21.07
CA GLN A 282 35.73 18.67 -21.56
C GLN A 282 35.90 19.93 -22.42
N VAL A 283 34.93 20.23 -23.28
CA VAL A 283 34.91 21.46 -24.08
C VAL A 283 34.76 22.68 -23.18
N ASP A 284 33.94 22.62 -22.12
CA ASP A 284 33.77 23.68 -21.14
C ASP A 284 35.03 23.86 -20.29
N GLN A 285 35.72 22.77 -19.92
CA GLN A 285 37.03 22.82 -19.23
C GLN A 285 38.14 23.37 -20.13
N LEU A 286 38.19 23.00 -21.41
CA LEU A 286 39.14 23.55 -22.38
C LEU A 286 38.86 25.03 -22.64
N SER A 287 37.58 25.40 -22.83
CA SER A 287 37.15 26.79 -23.06
C SER A 287 37.40 27.68 -21.84
N SER A 288 37.30 27.15 -20.62
CA SER A 288 37.66 27.88 -19.39
C SER A 288 39.18 27.90 -19.12
N SER A 289 39.96 26.98 -19.70
CA SER A 289 41.43 26.97 -19.58
C SER A 289 42.09 28.01 -20.48
N PHE A 290 41.48 28.34 -21.62
CA PHE A 290 41.78 29.56 -22.36
C PHE A 290 41.01 30.71 -21.72
N GLY A 291 41.52 31.25 -20.61
CA GLY A 291 40.92 32.41 -19.96
C GLY A 291 40.59 33.51 -20.97
N ASN A 292 39.50 34.24 -20.73
CA ASN A 292 39.06 35.42 -21.50
C ASN A 292 40.06 36.59 -21.39
N LEU A 293 41.36 36.34 -21.55
CA LEU A 293 42.43 37.31 -21.49
C LEU A 293 42.94 37.54 -22.90
N ASP A 294 42.58 38.72 -23.40
CA ASP A 294 43.15 39.33 -24.59
C ASP A 294 44.69 39.34 -24.52
N PRO A 295 45.43 38.79 -25.51
CA PRO A 295 46.89 38.86 -25.59
C PRO A 295 47.44 40.29 -25.61
N PHE A 296 46.58 41.28 -25.87
CA PHE A 296 46.91 42.70 -25.95
C PHE A 296 46.51 43.53 -24.72
N GLY A 297 46.00 42.90 -23.65
CA GLY A 297 45.82 43.57 -22.36
C GLY A 297 44.69 44.61 -22.29
N THR A 298 43.71 44.58 -23.20
CA THR A 298 42.64 45.60 -23.26
C THR A 298 41.45 45.33 -22.33
N GLY A 299 41.43 44.21 -21.59
CA GLY A 299 40.44 43.95 -20.54
C GLY A 299 39.00 43.75 -21.02
N GLN A 300 38.75 43.64 -22.33
CA GLN A 300 37.44 43.27 -22.86
C GLN A 300 37.38 41.78 -23.22
N PRO A 301 36.32 41.05 -22.83
CA PRO A 301 36.13 39.66 -23.24
C PRO A 301 35.82 39.61 -24.74
N LEU A 302 36.64 38.90 -25.51
CA LEU A 302 36.37 38.63 -26.92
C LEU A 302 35.11 37.73 -27.03
N PRO A 303 34.24 37.94 -28.04
CA PRO A 303 33.20 36.97 -28.35
C PRO A 303 33.85 35.61 -28.67
N PRO A 304 33.24 34.49 -28.28
CA PRO A 304 33.82 33.17 -28.47
C PRO A 304 34.12 32.96 -29.96
N LEU A 305 35.39 32.76 -30.29
CA LEU A 305 35.82 32.39 -31.63
C LEU A 305 35.12 31.08 -31.99
N GLN A 306 34.11 31.18 -32.85
CA GLN A 306 33.51 30.03 -33.53
C GLN A 306 34.54 29.48 -34.51
N LEU A 307 35.50 28.72 -34.00
CA LEU A 307 36.21 27.75 -34.82
C LEU A 307 35.15 26.92 -35.54
N PRO A 308 35.28 26.64 -36.84
CA PRO A 308 34.38 25.72 -37.52
C PRO A 308 34.40 24.43 -36.71
N GLN A 309 33.28 24.12 -36.02
CA GLN A 309 33.09 22.82 -35.41
C GLN A 309 33.27 21.83 -36.55
N GLN A 310 34.42 21.14 -36.60
CA GLN A 310 34.46 19.87 -37.28
C GLN A 310 33.39 19.04 -36.59
N THR A 311 32.28 18.82 -37.28
CA THR A 311 31.23 17.89 -36.89
C THR A 311 31.87 16.51 -36.85
N ALA A 312 32.55 16.20 -35.75
CA ALA A 312 32.87 14.83 -35.41
C ALA A 312 31.53 14.08 -35.43
N PRO A 313 31.43 12.94 -36.16
CA PRO A 313 30.17 12.25 -36.33
C PRO A 313 29.56 12.01 -34.95
N GLN A 314 28.31 12.47 -34.77
CA GLN A 314 27.53 12.14 -33.59
C GLN A 314 27.54 10.62 -33.47
N SER A 315 28.19 10.11 -32.43
CA SER A 315 28.20 8.69 -32.18
C SER A 315 26.82 8.32 -31.63
N VAL A 316 25.89 8.04 -32.55
CA VAL A 316 24.54 7.59 -32.19
C VAL A 316 24.71 6.23 -31.52
N VAL A 317 24.61 6.23 -30.20
CA VAL A 317 24.49 5.02 -29.39
C VAL A 317 23.16 4.37 -29.78
N MET A 318 23.21 3.35 -30.65
CA MET A 318 21.99 2.61 -31.00
C MET A 318 21.49 1.88 -29.76
N PRO A 319 20.22 2.00 -29.36
CA PRO A 319 19.71 1.25 -28.22
C PRO A 319 19.82 -0.26 -28.49
N LEU A 320 20.13 -1.04 -27.45
CA LEU A 320 20.12 -2.50 -27.51
C LEU A 320 18.79 -2.98 -28.11
N LYS A 321 18.85 -3.78 -29.19
CA LYS A 321 17.64 -4.35 -29.83
C LYS A 321 16.82 -5.23 -28.89
N LYS A 322 17.49 -5.85 -27.91
CA LYS A 322 16.88 -6.75 -26.93
C LYS A 322 17.40 -6.40 -25.53
N PRO A 323 16.53 -6.25 -24.52
CA PRO A 323 16.99 -5.99 -23.16
C PRO A 323 17.76 -7.22 -22.64
N PRO A 324 18.87 -7.04 -21.91
CA PRO A 324 19.61 -8.14 -21.28
C PRO A 324 18.78 -8.91 -20.26
N LYS A 325 19.13 -10.19 -20.06
CA LYS A 325 18.43 -11.13 -19.16
C LYS A 325 18.20 -10.58 -17.75
N TRP A 326 19.17 -9.86 -17.18
CA TRP A 326 19.07 -9.31 -15.82
C TRP A 326 18.11 -8.10 -15.69
N ILE A 327 17.71 -7.46 -16.79
CA ILE A 327 16.69 -6.40 -16.79
C ILE A 327 15.29 -6.95 -17.07
N ARG A 328 15.19 -8.09 -17.76
CA ARG A 328 13.91 -8.73 -18.04
C ARG A 328 13.26 -9.13 -16.72
N ARG A 329 12.08 -8.57 -16.43
CA ARG A 329 11.24 -8.97 -15.31
C ARG A 329 10.25 -10.03 -15.80
N PRO A 330 10.46 -11.32 -15.51
CA PRO A 330 9.56 -12.38 -15.99
C PRO A 330 8.20 -12.33 -15.28
N ILE A 331 8.14 -11.74 -14.09
CA ILE A 331 6.95 -11.61 -13.27
C ILE A 331 6.83 -10.18 -12.73
N GLY A 332 5.60 -9.73 -12.52
CA GLY A 332 5.32 -8.49 -11.82
C GLY A 332 3.92 -8.46 -11.23
N ALA A 333 3.76 -7.70 -10.15
CA ALA A 333 2.51 -7.52 -9.45
C ALA A 333 2.36 -6.04 -9.05
N SER A 334 1.16 -5.48 -9.20
CA SER A 334 0.83 -4.13 -8.76
C SER A 334 -0.59 -4.06 -8.25
N PHE A 335 -0.79 -3.39 -7.11
CA PHE A 335 -2.12 -3.02 -6.67
C PHE A 335 -2.65 -1.87 -7.52
N SER A 336 -3.95 -1.92 -7.77
CA SER A 336 -4.71 -0.90 -8.47
C SER A 336 -5.93 -0.53 -7.64
N PHE A 337 -6.54 0.60 -8.00
CA PHE A 337 -7.69 1.14 -7.28
C PHE A 337 -8.81 0.10 -7.17
N GLY A 338 -9.48 0.09 -6.01
CA GLY A 338 -10.56 -0.85 -5.72
C GLY A 338 -10.10 -2.24 -5.30
N GLY A 339 -8.92 -2.40 -4.71
CA GLY A 339 -8.44 -3.69 -4.18
C GLY A 339 -8.10 -4.71 -5.26
N LYS A 340 -7.88 -4.25 -6.49
CA LYS A 340 -7.54 -5.11 -7.63
C LYS A 340 -6.03 -5.29 -7.69
N LEU A 341 -5.59 -6.54 -7.71
CA LEU A 341 -4.20 -6.93 -7.90
C LEU A 341 -3.99 -7.32 -9.37
N VAL A 342 -3.14 -6.57 -10.06
CA VAL A 342 -2.74 -6.85 -11.44
C VAL A 342 -1.43 -7.61 -11.39
N THR A 343 -1.40 -8.83 -11.91
CA THR A 343 -0.18 -9.63 -12.06
C THR A 343 0.05 -10.00 -13.50
N PHE A 344 1.31 -10.12 -13.90
CA PHE A 344 1.68 -10.68 -15.19
C PHE A 344 2.78 -11.72 -14.97
N GLU A 345 2.68 -12.79 -15.74
CA GLU A 345 3.69 -13.85 -15.78
C GLU A 345 4.06 -14.10 -17.25
N ASN A 346 5.34 -13.97 -17.54
CA ASN A 346 5.94 -14.31 -18.82
C ASN A 346 6.73 -15.61 -18.64
N SER A 347 6.02 -16.68 -18.27
CA SER A 347 6.58 -18.03 -18.21
C SER A 347 6.69 -18.55 -19.63
N LYS A 348 7.92 -18.75 -20.13
CA LYS A 348 8.12 -19.69 -21.24
C LYS A 348 7.92 -21.09 -20.64
N PRO A 349 6.89 -21.86 -21.02
CA PRO A 349 6.79 -23.23 -20.54
C PRO A 349 8.04 -24.01 -20.98
N PRO A 350 8.52 -24.98 -20.19
CA PRO A 350 9.64 -25.82 -20.58
C PRO A 350 9.35 -26.46 -21.93
N GLN A 351 10.24 -26.25 -22.90
CA GLN A 351 10.13 -26.81 -24.24
C GLN A 351 10.13 -28.34 -24.15
N GLN A 352 8.96 -28.97 -24.33
CA GLN A 352 8.89 -30.37 -24.70
C GLN A 352 9.21 -30.48 -26.20
N PRO A 353 10.15 -31.34 -26.61
CA PRO A 353 10.46 -31.52 -28.02
C PRO A 353 9.29 -32.23 -28.72
N GLY A 354 8.59 -31.54 -29.63
CA GLY A 354 7.63 -32.18 -30.55
C GLY A 354 6.30 -31.46 -30.82
N MET A 355 6.00 -30.31 -30.20
CA MET A 355 4.79 -29.54 -30.53
C MET A 355 5.13 -28.17 -31.12
N GLU A 356 4.49 -27.86 -32.25
CA GLU A 356 4.55 -26.57 -32.92
C GLU A 356 4.20 -25.44 -31.95
N GLN A 357 5.02 -24.39 -31.95
CA GLN A 357 4.86 -23.20 -31.11
C GLN A 357 3.55 -22.48 -31.45
N GLN A 358 2.48 -22.74 -30.70
CA GLN A 358 1.44 -21.73 -30.57
C GLN A 358 2.04 -20.55 -29.79
N GLN A 359 2.11 -19.39 -30.44
CA GLN A 359 2.42 -18.11 -29.80
C GLN A 359 1.39 -17.87 -28.70
N GLN A 360 1.68 -18.29 -27.46
CA GLN A 360 0.90 -17.88 -26.32
C GLN A 360 1.19 -16.40 -26.07
N HIS A 361 0.18 -15.56 -26.28
CA HIS A 361 0.26 -14.14 -25.97
C HIS A 361 0.52 -13.97 -24.46
N PRO A 362 1.28 -12.95 -24.03
CA PRO A 362 1.47 -12.66 -22.61
C PRO A 362 0.11 -12.38 -21.96
N HIS A 363 -0.19 -13.08 -20.86
CA HIS A 363 -1.43 -12.92 -20.12
C HIS A 363 -1.22 -11.98 -18.92
N VAL A 364 -2.21 -11.12 -18.68
CA VAL A 364 -2.29 -10.28 -17.48
C VAL A 364 -3.48 -10.76 -16.67
N TYR A 365 -3.23 -11.12 -15.41
CA TYR A 365 -4.25 -11.54 -14.47
C TYR A 365 -4.69 -10.34 -13.62
N VAL A 366 -5.99 -10.12 -13.51
CA VAL A 366 -6.56 -9.11 -12.62
C VAL A 366 -7.40 -9.85 -11.58
N SER A 367 -6.91 -9.91 -10.35
CA SER A 367 -7.60 -10.55 -9.23
C SER A 367 -8.13 -9.51 -8.26
N GLN A 368 -9.27 -9.80 -7.63
CA GLN A 368 -9.83 -8.97 -6.56
C GLN A 368 -9.34 -9.52 -5.23
N VAL A 369 -8.55 -8.74 -4.50
CA VAL A 369 -8.08 -9.11 -3.16
C VAL A 369 -9.01 -8.45 -2.15
N VAL A 370 -9.81 -9.25 -1.45
CA VAL A 370 -10.70 -8.79 -0.39
C VAL A 370 -10.08 -9.14 0.95
N THR A 371 -9.60 -8.12 1.66
CA THR A 371 -9.03 -8.26 3.01
C THR A 371 -10.12 -8.41 4.07
N GLU A 372 -11.19 -7.60 3.98
CA GLU A 372 -12.28 -7.54 4.97
C GLU A 372 -13.62 -7.91 4.35
N LYS A 373 -13.97 -9.20 4.42
CA LYS A 373 -15.22 -9.72 3.84
C LYS A 373 -16.47 -9.28 4.60
N GLU A 374 -16.36 -9.12 5.92
CA GLU A 374 -17.48 -8.72 6.78
C GLU A 374 -17.91 -7.28 6.50
N PHE A 375 -16.96 -6.38 6.30
CA PHE A 375 -17.26 -4.99 5.97
C PHE A 375 -17.96 -4.86 4.61
N LEU A 376 -17.46 -5.59 3.60
CA LEU A 376 -18.10 -5.63 2.29
C LEU A 376 -19.54 -6.13 2.39
N ALA A 377 -19.78 -7.18 3.19
CA ALA A 377 -21.13 -7.69 3.43
C ALA A 377 -22.02 -6.64 4.12
N ARG A 378 -21.53 -5.95 5.17
CA ARG A 378 -22.25 -4.86 5.86
C ARG A 378 -22.60 -3.70 4.92
N SER A 379 -21.64 -3.28 4.10
CA SER A 379 -21.84 -2.20 3.12
C SER A 379 -22.85 -2.60 2.04
N ASN A 380 -22.77 -3.83 1.53
CA ASN A 380 -23.72 -4.33 0.54
C ASN A 380 -25.15 -4.40 1.11
N GLN A 381 -25.32 -4.87 2.35
CA GLN A 381 -26.63 -4.87 3.03
C GLN A 381 -27.20 -3.46 3.20
N LEU A 382 -26.36 -2.48 3.55
CA LEU A 382 -26.80 -1.09 3.64
C LEU A 382 -27.17 -0.51 2.26
N GLN A 383 -26.37 -0.78 1.23
CA GLN A 383 -26.63 -0.32 -0.12
C GLN A 383 -27.93 -0.92 -0.69
N GLU A 384 -28.20 -2.20 -0.41
CA GLU A 384 -29.46 -2.87 -0.76
C GLU A 384 -30.66 -2.24 -0.02
N ALA A 385 -30.51 -1.93 1.27
CA ALA A 385 -31.54 -1.27 2.07
C ALA A 385 -31.87 0.14 1.56
N VAL A 386 -30.86 0.91 1.13
CA VAL A 386 -31.04 2.25 0.55
C VAL A 386 -31.73 2.17 -0.83
N GLN A 387 -31.36 1.21 -1.66
CA GLN A 387 -31.97 1.01 -2.98
C GLN A 387 -33.43 0.56 -2.90
N SER A 388 -33.74 -0.31 -1.93
CA SER A 388 -35.08 -0.86 -1.73
C SER A 388 -36.00 0.02 -0.86
N GLN A 389 -35.47 1.08 -0.24
CA GLN A 389 -36.13 1.87 0.81
C GLN A 389 -36.65 1.03 1.99
N GLY A 390 -36.08 -0.16 2.19
CA GLY A 390 -36.47 -1.12 3.24
C GLY A 390 -35.87 -0.83 4.62
N PHE A 391 -35.96 0.41 5.11
CA PHE A 391 -35.27 0.83 6.34
C PHE A 391 -35.80 0.13 7.60
N VAL A 392 -37.10 -0.18 7.66
CA VAL A 392 -37.73 -0.85 8.80
C VAL A 392 -37.21 -2.28 8.96
N SER A 393 -37.07 -3.02 7.86
CA SER A 393 -36.54 -4.40 7.89
C SER A 393 -35.03 -4.42 8.18
N TYR A 394 -34.30 -3.39 7.73
CA TYR A 394 -32.89 -3.21 8.08
C TYR A 394 -32.69 -2.94 9.57
N CYS A 395 -33.47 -2.03 10.16
CA CYS A 395 -33.39 -1.74 11.60
C CYS A 395 -33.75 -2.97 12.44
N GLN A 396 -34.75 -3.76 12.03
CA GLN A 396 -35.10 -5.00 12.72
C GLN A 396 -33.93 -6.00 12.72
N LYS A 397 -33.29 -6.24 11.57
CA LYS A 397 -32.11 -7.12 11.49
C LYS A 397 -30.98 -6.63 12.37
N LYS A 398 -30.78 -5.30 12.48
CA LYS A 398 -29.77 -4.71 13.36
C LYS A 398 -30.13 -4.84 14.84
N MET A 399 -31.41 -4.76 15.21
CA MET A 399 -31.86 -5.06 16.57
C MET A 399 -31.54 -6.51 16.96
N ASP A 400 -31.80 -7.46 16.05
CA ASP A 400 -31.55 -8.88 16.30
C ASP A 400 -30.05 -9.19 16.43
N MET A 401 -29.19 -8.47 15.69
CA MET A 401 -27.73 -8.59 15.75
C MET A 401 -27.08 -7.85 16.92
N ALA A 402 -27.78 -6.90 17.56
CA ALA A 402 -27.22 -6.07 18.62
C ALA A 402 -27.03 -6.87 19.92
N LEU A 403 -25.83 -6.75 20.49
CA LEU A 403 -25.44 -7.42 21.74
C LEU A 403 -25.79 -6.59 22.98
N ALA A 404 -25.73 -5.26 22.86
CA ALA A 404 -26.05 -4.35 23.96
C ALA A 404 -27.52 -3.92 23.93
N ASP A 405 -28.17 -3.91 25.10
CA ASP A 405 -29.55 -3.43 25.23
C ASP A 405 -29.71 -1.96 24.83
N PHE A 406 -28.64 -1.17 25.00
CA PHE A 406 -28.61 0.21 24.52
C PHE A 406 -28.68 0.31 22.98
N GLU A 407 -27.90 -0.48 22.27
CA GLU A 407 -27.92 -0.50 20.80
C GLU A 407 -29.28 -0.96 20.27
N ARG A 408 -29.89 -1.97 20.93
CA ARG A 408 -31.26 -2.39 20.63
C ARG A 408 -32.25 -1.25 20.78
N ASN A 409 -32.16 -0.48 21.87
CA ASN A 409 -33.01 0.68 22.09
C ASN A 409 -32.78 1.76 21.02
N VAL A 410 -31.54 2.06 20.65
CA VAL A 410 -31.25 3.02 19.57
C VAL A 410 -31.86 2.57 18.23
N TRP A 411 -31.67 1.31 17.86
CA TRP A 411 -32.26 0.76 16.63
C TRP A 411 -33.80 0.70 16.68
N ALA A 412 -34.39 0.44 17.83
CA ALA A 412 -35.84 0.47 18.01
C ALA A 412 -36.41 1.89 17.86
N PHE A 413 -35.75 2.90 18.44
CA PHE A 413 -36.14 4.30 18.27
C PHE A 413 -35.95 4.77 16.82
N LEU A 414 -34.87 4.36 16.15
CA LEU A 414 -34.66 4.67 14.73
C LEU A 414 -35.72 4.02 13.85
N LYS A 415 -36.12 2.77 14.14
CA LYS A 415 -37.19 2.07 13.40
C LYS A 415 -38.49 2.86 13.45
N VAL A 416 -38.87 3.37 14.63
CA VAL A 416 -40.10 4.15 14.84
C VAL A 416 -40.09 5.47 14.06
N ASN A 417 -38.93 6.06 13.78
CA ASN A 417 -38.85 7.26 12.95
C ASN A 417 -39.23 7.02 11.48
N PHE A 418 -39.15 5.77 11.01
CA PHE A 418 -39.53 5.38 9.64
C PHE A 418 -40.95 4.78 9.55
N GLU A 419 -41.66 4.61 10.68
CA GLU A 419 -43.02 4.09 10.73
C GLU A 419 -44.06 5.24 10.82
N GLU A 420 -45.30 4.95 10.44
CA GLU A 420 -46.42 5.88 10.61
C GLU A 420 -46.79 6.03 12.10
N ASP A 421 -47.24 7.22 12.52
CA ASP A 421 -47.58 7.56 13.92
C ASP A 421 -46.43 7.43 14.96
N SER A 422 -45.27 7.99 14.63
CA SER A 422 -44.05 7.96 15.44
C SER A 422 -44.24 8.30 16.93
N ARG A 423 -45.10 9.28 17.27
CA ARG A 423 -45.32 9.71 18.68
C ARG A 423 -45.96 8.63 19.56
N VAL A 424 -46.91 7.86 19.03
CA VAL A 424 -47.61 6.83 19.82
C VAL A 424 -46.67 5.66 20.07
N ARG A 425 -45.89 5.28 19.05
CA ARG A 425 -44.89 4.21 19.16
C ARG A 425 -43.72 4.59 20.06
N TYR A 426 -43.28 5.84 20.08
CA TYR A 426 -42.29 6.30 21.07
C TYR A 426 -42.81 6.17 22.51
N LEU A 427 -44.10 6.43 22.76
CA LEU A 427 -44.71 6.24 24.08
C LEU A 427 -44.79 4.76 24.46
N GLU A 428 -45.06 3.87 23.51
CA GLU A 428 -45.02 2.42 23.73
C GLU A 428 -43.61 1.93 24.10
N LEU A 429 -42.58 2.39 23.38
CA LEU A 429 -41.18 2.04 23.68
C LEU A 429 -40.70 2.59 25.04
N LEU A 430 -41.22 3.74 25.48
CA LEU A 430 -40.96 4.29 26.80
C LEU A 430 -41.75 3.60 27.93
N GLY A 431 -42.67 2.69 27.60
CA GLY A 431 -43.47 1.91 28.56
C GLY A 431 -44.79 2.55 29.00
N TYR A 432 -45.25 3.60 28.32
CA TYR A 432 -46.49 4.32 28.64
C TYR A 432 -47.61 3.99 27.64
N ARG A 433 -48.27 2.85 27.85
CA ARG A 433 -49.49 2.51 27.11
C ARG A 433 -50.73 3.15 27.74
N LYS A 434 -51.58 3.75 26.91
CA LYS A 434 -52.86 4.33 27.33
C LYS A 434 -53.79 3.29 28.02
N ASP A 435 -53.68 2.02 27.63
CA ASP A 435 -54.53 0.94 28.17
C ASP A 435 -54.06 0.41 29.53
N ASP A 436 -52.75 0.47 29.81
CA ASP A 436 -52.20 0.08 31.12
C ASP A 436 -52.64 1.09 32.21
N LEU A 437 -52.83 2.36 31.83
CA LEU A 437 -53.37 3.39 32.73
C LEU A 437 -54.87 3.16 33.02
N LYS A 438 -55.68 2.85 31.99
CA LYS A 438 -57.11 2.53 32.18
C LYS A 438 -57.31 1.35 33.12
N LYS A 439 -56.48 0.30 32.98
CA LYS A 439 -56.49 -0.86 33.89
C LYS A 439 -56.11 -0.48 35.32
N LYS A 440 -55.04 0.31 35.51
CA LYS A 440 -54.61 0.77 36.84
C LYS A 440 -55.62 1.69 37.53
N VAL A 441 -56.29 2.57 36.78
CA VAL A 441 -57.36 3.44 37.32
C VAL A 441 -58.59 2.64 37.69
N ASN A 442 -59.00 1.65 36.87
CA ASN A 442 -60.10 0.76 37.24
C ASN A 442 -59.82 -0.09 38.49
N VAL A 443 -58.57 -0.52 38.71
CA VAL A 443 -58.17 -1.25 39.93
C VAL A 443 -58.27 -0.37 41.17
N GLN A 444 -58.06 0.94 41.04
CA GLN A 444 -58.09 1.87 42.19
C GLN A 444 -59.50 2.36 42.56
N TYR A 445 -60.46 2.23 41.64
CA TYR A 445 -61.89 2.55 41.85
C TYR A 445 -62.79 1.30 41.97
N ALA A 446 -62.22 0.10 41.99
CA ALA A 446 -62.98 -1.12 42.26
C ALA A 446 -63.33 -1.17 43.77
N PRO A 447 -64.60 -1.42 44.15
CA PRO A 447 -64.93 -1.73 45.54
C PRO A 447 -64.19 -3.01 45.94
N ALA A 448 -63.63 -3.00 47.15
CA ALA A 448 -62.85 -4.10 47.67
C ALA A 448 -63.70 -5.38 47.81
N GLU A 449 -63.64 -6.28 46.83
CA GLU A 449 -64.05 -7.67 46.98
C GLU A 449 -63.07 -8.64 46.30
N SER A 450 -62.53 -9.52 47.15
CA SER A 450 -62.06 -10.89 46.93
C SER A 450 -61.49 -11.32 45.56
N ASP A 451 -60.18 -11.60 45.60
CA ASP A 451 -59.60 -12.95 45.42
C ASP A 451 -59.62 -13.63 44.03
N GLY A 452 -58.43 -14.08 43.62
CA GLY A 452 -58.27 -15.30 42.83
C GLY A 452 -58.12 -15.18 41.31
N SER A 453 -56.96 -15.66 40.85
CA SER A 453 -56.71 -16.42 39.61
C SER A 453 -56.28 -15.71 38.30
N VAL A 454 -55.00 -15.97 37.98
CA VAL A 454 -54.35 -16.14 36.67
C VAL A 454 -55.20 -17.10 35.79
N PRO A 455 -55.35 -17.01 34.44
CA PRO A 455 -54.21 -17.24 33.53
C PRO A 455 -54.23 -16.77 32.04
N ASN A 456 -53.02 -16.89 31.45
CA ASN A 456 -52.59 -17.33 30.12
C ASN A 456 -52.99 -16.69 28.77
N GLU A 457 -51.94 -16.70 27.93
CA GLU A 457 -51.82 -16.40 26.49
C GLU A 457 -52.54 -17.38 25.56
N GLY A 458 -52.74 -16.95 24.30
CA GLY A 458 -53.15 -17.75 23.13
C GLY A 458 -54.31 -17.06 22.38
N ASP A 459 -54.08 -16.11 21.49
CA ASP A 459 -53.66 -16.23 20.07
C ASP A 459 -54.83 -16.44 19.07
N GLU A 460 -54.70 -15.71 17.95
CA GLU A 460 -55.41 -15.70 16.66
C GLU A 460 -56.92 -15.35 16.53
N GLY A 461 -57.20 -14.46 15.55
CA GLY A 461 -58.28 -14.72 14.58
C GLY A 461 -59.31 -13.61 14.29
N GLN A 462 -58.94 -12.64 13.47
CA GLN A 462 -59.67 -12.09 12.30
C GLN A 462 -61.14 -11.57 12.37
N THR A 463 -61.27 -10.30 11.98
CA THR A 463 -62.23 -9.67 11.05
C THR A 463 -63.75 -9.84 11.24
N THR A 464 -64.46 -8.72 11.40
CA THR A 464 -65.40 -8.16 10.38
C THR A 464 -65.97 -6.81 10.82
N GLU A 465 -66.33 -6.00 9.82
CA GLU A 465 -66.80 -4.63 9.89
C GLU A 465 -68.26 -4.47 10.35
N GLU A 466 -68.58 -3.20 10.67
CA GLU A 466 -69.91 -2.55 10.68
C GLU A 466 -70.95 -2.97 11.74
N GLN A 467 -71.21 -2.08 12.71
CA GLN A 467 -72.47 -1.32 12.81
C GLN A 467 -72.59 -0.54 14.13
N PHE A 468 -72.76 0.77 13.98
CA PHE A 468 -73.82 1.57 14.60
C PHE A 468 -74.32 1.16 15.99
N LEU A 469 -73.90 1.90 17.03
CA LEU A 469 -74.79 2.37 18.10
C LEU A 469 -74.24 3.72 18.61
N GLY A 470 -74.84 4.79 18.09
CA GLY A 470 -75.08 5.97 18.92
C GLY A 470 -76.08 5.63 20.03
N GLU A 471 -76.37 6.65 20.83
CA GLU A 471 -77.19 6.64 22.04
C GLU A 471 -76.38 6.41 23.33
N THR A 472 -76.55 7.21 24.39
CA THR A 472 -77.52 8.27 24.63
C THR A 472 -77.03 9.10 25.80
N LEU A 473 -77.32 10.39 25.74
CA LEU A 473 -77.69 11.18 26.91
C LEU A 473 -78.66 10.33 27.75
N LYS A 474 -78.20 9.81 28.89
CA LYS A 474 -79.12 9.43 29.97
C LYS A 474 -79.48 10.71 30.71
N ASP A 475 -80.50 11.38 30.19
CA ASP A 475 -81.55 11.90 31.04
C ASP A 475 -82.06 10.75 31.91
N GLN A 476 -81.55 10.68 33.14
CA GLN A 476 -82.26 10.02 34.24
C GLN A 476 -82.68 11.12 35.21
N LYS A 477 -83.89 11.62 34.95
CA LYS A 477 -84.81 12.00 36.03
C LYS A 477 -85.09 10.77 36.88
N GLU A 478 -84.39 10.69 38.00
CA GLU A 478 -84.91 10.18 39.26
C GLU A 478 -84.61 11.32 40.25
N THR A 479 -85.52 12.27 40.51
CA THR A 479 -86.60 12.14 41.49
C THR A 479 -86.30 11.14 42.60
N GLU A 480 -85.20 11.36 43.32
CA GLU A 480 -85.28 11.21 44.77
C GLU A 480 -85.78 12.53 45.37
N ASP A 481 -86.93 12.35 45.99
CA ASP A 481 -87.73 13.26 46.79
C ASP A 481 -86.91 13.84 47.95
N LEU A 482 -86.10 14.85 47.68
CA LEU A 482 -85.85 15.90 48.67
C LEU A 482 -87.05 16.84 48.62
N GLY A 483 -88.08 16.42 49.35
CA GLY A 483 -89.31 17.17 49.54
C GLY A 483 -89.00 18.64 49.89
N PRO A 484 -89.89 19.57 49.52
CA PRO A 484 -89.67 20.99 49.73
C PRO A 484 -89.81 21.26 51.23
N ALA A 485 -88.73 21.04 51.97
CA ALA A 485 -88.48 21.83 53.16
C ALA A 485 -88.33 23.26 52.64
N LYS A 486 -89.46 23.97 52.63
CA LYS A 486 -89.57 25.43 52.62
C LYS A 486 -88.74 25.98 53.79
N THR A 487 -87.43 25.87 53.70
CA THR A 487 -86.52 26.84 54.27
C THR A 487 -86.37 27.84 53.15
N THR A 488 -87.09 28.94 53.28
CA THR A 488 -86.83 30.13 52.47
C THR A 488 -85.33 30.42 52.60
N PHE A 489 -84.58 30.18 51.54
CA PHE A 489 -83.17 30.57 51.49
C PHE A 489 -83.14 32.09 51.57
N ASN A 490 -82.69 32.60 52.71
CA ASN A 490 -82.63 34.03 52.93
C ASN A 490 -81.32 34.54 52.33
N ILE A 491 -81.40 35.38 51.30
CA ILE A 491 -80.23 36.05 50.73
C ILE A 491 -79.79 37.11 51.75
N SER A 492 -78.94 36.72 52.68
CA SER A 492 -78.45 37.59 53.75
C SER A 492 -77.47 38.60 53.18
N VAL A 493 -77.85 39.88 53.16
CA VAL A 493 -76.95 41.01 52.88
C VAL A 493 -76.27 41.48 54.19
N SER A 494 -75.88 40.54 55.07
CA SER A 494 -75.11 40.89 56.27
C SER A 494 -73.69 41.29 55.90
N GLY A 495 -73.02 42.07 56.75
CA GLY A 495 -71.64 42.53 56.50
C GLY A 495 -70.56 41.43 56.59
N ASP A 496 -70.95 40.15 56.61
CA ASP A 496 -70.03 39.02 56.68
C ASP A 496 -69.53 38.64 55.28
N VAL A 497 -68.44 37.86 55.19
CA VAL A 497 -67.77 37.49 53.92
C VAL A 497 -68.75 36.84 52.93
N ASP A 498 -69.68 36.00 53.39
CA ASP A 498 -70.73 35.39 52.56
C ASP A 498 -71.78 36.40 52.07
N GLY A 499 -72.09 37.41 52.89
CA GLY A 499 -72.97 38.52 52.52
C GLY A 499 -72.34 39.44 51.48
N LEU A 500 -71.03 39.67 51.57
CA LEU A 500 -70.26 40.42 50.58
C LEU A 500 -70.09 39.65 49.25
N ILE A 501 -69.88 38.34 49.31
CA ILE A 501 -69.84 37.48 48.11
C ILE A 501 -71.21 37.45 47.44
N THR A 502 -72.30 37.26 48.19
CA THR A 502 -73.66 37.29 47.63
C THR A 502 -74.02 38.66 47.08
N GLN A 503 -73.62 39.76 47.73
CA GLN A 503 -73.80 41.11 47.19
C GLN A 503 -73.00 41.34 45.90
N ALA A 504 -71.76 40.85 45.82
CA ALA A 504 -70.95 40.88 44.61
C ALA A 504 -71.57 40.07 43.46
N LEU A 505 -72.18 38.92 43.77
CA LEU A 505 -72.92 38.10 42.79
C LEU A 505 -74.21 38.78 42.33
N LEU A 506 -74.98 39.39 43.24
CA LEU A 506 -76.21 40.12 42.91
C LEU A 506 -75.95 41.37 42.06
N THR A 507 -74.79 42.00 42.22
CA THR A 507 -74.36 43.15 41.41
C THR A 507 -73.70 42.75 40.09
N GLY A 508 -73.55 41.45 39.82
CA GLY A 508 -72.90 40.92 38.62
C GLY A 508 -71.38 41.14 38.59
N ASN A 509 -70.77 41.53 39.71
CA ASN A 509 -69.34 41.77 39.83
C ASN A 509 -68.60 40.49 40.23
N PHE A 510 -68.39 39.62 39.25
CA PHE A 510 -67.69 38.34 39.45
C PHE A 510 -66.23 38.50 39.88
N GLU A 511 -65.56 39.57 39.48
CA GLU A 511 -64.15 39.82 39.85
C GLU A 511 -64.00 40.01 41.36
N SER A 512 -64.86 40.83 41.96
CA SER A 512 -64.84 41.07 43.41
C SER A 512 -65.26 39.84 44.20
N ALA A 513 -66.24 39.06 43.69
CA ALA A 513 -66.66 37.80 44.30
C ALA A 513 -65.53 36.76 44.32
N VAL A 514 -64.80 36.62 43.22
CA VAL A 514 -63.67 35.69 43.10
C VAL A 514 -62.52 36.08 44.02
N ASP A 515 -62.16 37.38 44.09
CA ASP A 515 -61.10 37.84 45.00
C ASP A 515 -61.45 37.58 46.47
N LEU A 516 -62.72 37.79 46.87
CA LEU A 516 -63.19 37.45 48.22
C LEU A 516 -63.11 35.93 48.49
N CYS A 517 -63.50 35.08 47.53
CA CYS A 517 -63.38 33.62 47.65
C CYS A 517 -61.92 33.15 47.75
N LEU A 518 -60.98 33.82 47.04
CA LEU A 518 -59.55 33.53 47.12
C LEU A 518 -58.94 33.93 48.48
N HIS A 519 -59.42 35.04 49.06
CA HIS A 519 -59.02 35.48 50.39
C HIS A 519 -59.53 34.52 51.48
N ASP A 520 -60.74 33.98 51.35
CA ASP A 520 -61.33 33.02 52.29
C ASP A 520 -60.90 31.56 52.06
N ASN A 521 -59.92 31.32 51.18
CA ASN A 521 -59.39 30.00 50.83
C ASN A 521 -60.42 29.02 50.22
N ARG A 522 -61.57 29.51 49.74
CA ARG A 522 -62.58 28.74 49.01
C ARG A 522 -62.23 28.67 47.53
N MET A 523 -61.17 27.93 47.23
CA MET A 523 -60.58 27.90 45.88
C MET A 523 -61.48 27.21 44.84
N ALA A 524 -62.27 26.22 45.24
CA ALA A 524 -63.21 25.54 44.35
C ALA A 524 -64.32 26.50 43.89
N ASP A 525 -64.92 27.23 44.84
CA ASP A 525 -65.93 28.25 44.55
C ASP A 525 -65.36 29.39 43.71
N ALA A 526 -64.13 29.82 44.01
CA ALA A 526 -63.42 30.82 43.20
C ALA A 526 -63.22 30.38 41.74
N ILE A 527 -62.82 29.12 41.50
CA ILE A 527 -62.61 28.59 40.14
C ILE A 527 -63.96 28.46 39.41
N ILE A 528 -65.00 27.97 40.08
CA ILE A 528 -66.34 27.82 39.48
C ILE A 528 -66.91 29.19 39.09
N LEU A 529 -66.81 30.18 39.98
CA LEU A 529 -67.23 31.56 39.70
C LEU A 529 -66.38 32.19 38.58
N ALA A 530 -65.08 31.90 38.53
CA ALA A 530 -64.21 32.41 37.47
C ALA A 530 -64.51 31.80 36.09
N ILE A 531 -64.97 30.54 36.01
CA ILE A 531 -65.45 29.95 34.75
C ILE A 531 -66.67 30.71 34.21
N ALA A 532 -67.58 31.12 35.10
CA ALA A 532 -68.76 31.93 34.74
C ALA A 532 -68.41 33.40 34.39
N GLY A 533 -67.34 33.95 35.01
CA GLY A 533 -66.90 35.34 34.83
C GLY A 533 -65.98 35.60 33.62
N GLY A 534 -65.69 34.58 32.80
CA GLY A 534 -64.94 34.71 31.55
C GLY A 534 -63.47 34.27 31.62
N GLN A 535 -62.87 34.07 30.44
CA GLN A 535 -61.56 33.41 30.29
C GLN A 535 -60.40 34.16 30.98
N GLU A 536 -60.45 35.49 31.03
CA GLU A 536 -59.41 36.35 31.64
C GLU A 536 -59.45 36.29 33.18
N LEU A 537 -60.65 36.24 33.76
CA LEU A 537 -60.81 36.06 35.20
C LEU A 537 -60.39 34.64 35.60
N LEU A 538 -60.70 33.63 34.77
CA LEU A 538 -60.25 32.26 34.96
C LEU A 538 -58.73 32.13 34.97
N SER A 539 -58.02 32.73 34.01
CA SER A 539 -56.55 32.66 33.97
C SER A 539 -55.92 33.32 35.19
N ARG A 540 -56.40 34.51 35.60
CA ARG A 540 -55.89 35.22 36.79
C ARG A 540 -56.16 34.44 38.08
N THR A 541 -57.30 33.76 38.17
CA THR A 541 -57.67 32.91 39.31
C THR A 541 -56.83 31.63 39.36
N GLN A 542 -56.58 31.01 38.20
CA GLN A 542 -55.70 29.85 38.07
C GLN A 542 -54.24 30.18 38.45
N GLU A 543 -53.72 31.34 38.03
CA GLU A 543 -52.38 31.80 38.43
C GLU A 543 -52.27 31.97 39.95
N LYS A 544 -53.25 32.63 40.58
CA LYS A 544 -53.31 32.78 42.04
C LYS A 544 -53.44 31.42 42.74
N TYR A 545 -54.18 30.47 42.16
CA TYR A 545 -54.28 29.10 42.66
C TYR A 545 -52.94 28.35 42.60
N PHE A 546 -52.24 28.39 41.47
CA PHE A 546 -50.93 27.75 41.30
C PHE A 546 -49.83 28.41 42.14
N ALA A 547 -49.91 29.72 42.40
CA ALA A 547 -48.99 30.41 43.29
C ALA A 547 -49.11 29.92 44.74
N LYS A 548 -50.34 29.60 45.18
CA LYS A 548 -50.68 29.19 46.56
C LYS A 548 -50.51 27.68 46.78
N MET A 549 -50.83 26.84 45.79
CA MET A 549 -50.62 25.39 45.85
C MET A 549 -49.34 24.96 45.12
N ARG A 550 -48.28 24.64 45.87
CA ARG A 550 -47.00 24.16 45.31
C ARG A 550 -46.80 22.67 45.59
N SER A 551 -47.41 21.80 44.79
CA SER A 551 -47.13 20.36 44.81
C SER A 551 -46.48 19.89 43.51
N LYS A 552 -45.81 18.72 43.51
CA LYS A 552 -45.19 18.13 42.30
C LYS A 552 -46.20 17.92 41.17
N ILE A 553 -47.40 17.45 41.51
CA ILE A 553 -48.53 17.29 40.57
C ILE A 553 -49.03 18.66 40.10
N THR A 554 -49.12 19.64 41.00
CA THR A 554 -49.57 20.99 40.62
C THR A 554 -48.64 21.60 39.57
N ARG A 555 -47.33 21.38 39.63
CA ARG A 555 -46.39 21.85 38.58
C ARG A 555 -46.66 21.21 37.21
N LEU A 556 -46.98 19.92 37.17
CA LEU A 556 -47.35 19.23 35.92
C LEU A 556 -48.69 19.75 35.38
N ILE A 557 -49.68 19.93 36.25
CA ILE A 557 -50.99 20.50 35.90
C ILE A 557 -50.82 21.94 35.41
N THR A 558 -50.00 22.76 36.09
CA THR A 558 -49.69 24.13 35.68
C THR A 558 -49.12 24.15 34.28
N ALA A 559 -48.20 23.26 33.93
CA ALA A 559 -47.65 23.22 32.57
C ALA A 559 -48.64 22.72 31.52
N VAL A 560 -49.50 21.76 31.86
CA VAL A 560 -50.59 21.31 30.97
C VAL A 560 -51.54 22.48 30.66
N VAL A 561 -51.90 23.26 31.68
CA VAL A 561 -52.84 24.38 31.57
C VAL A 561 -52.20 25.60 30.89
N THR A 562 -50.98 25.97 31.28
CA THR A 562 -50.25 27.13 30.72
C THR A 562 -49.56 26.84 29.40
N LYS A 563 -49.55 25.57 28.96
CA LYS A 563 -48.86 25.07 27.75
C LYS A 563 -47.36 25.39 27.73
N ASN A 564 -46.76 25.69 28.87
CA ASN A 564 -45.35 26.06 28.98
C ASN A 564 -44.48 24.85 29.36
N TRP A 565 -44.17 24.02 28.35
CA TRP A 565 -43.37 22.80 28.53
C TRP A 565 -41.87 23.06 28.75
N LYS A 566 -41.39 24.26 28.40
CA LYS A 566 -39.99 24.65 28.57
C LYS A 566 -39.58 24.69 30.05
N GLU A 567 -40.47 25.17 30.92
CA GLU A 567 -40.22 25.22 32.36
C GLU A 567 -40.12 23.83 32.97
N ILE A 568 -40.92 22.86 32.53
CA ILE A 568 -40.82 21.47 32.96
C ILE A 568 -39.49 20.88 32.51
N VAL A 569 -39.13 21.01 31.25
CA VAL A 569 -37.87 20.44 30.72
C VAL A 569 -36.65 21.04 31.43
N GLN A 570 -36.71 22.30 31.87
CA GLN A 570 -35.63 22.96 32.64
C GLN A 570 -35.63 22.65 34.14
N SER A 571 -36.77 22.25 34.71
CA SER A 571 -36.91 22.01 36.15
C SER A 571 -37.10 20.55 36.55
N CYS A 572 -37.18 19.65 35.57
CA CYS A 572 -37.26 18.22 35.79
C CYS A 572 -35.94 17.68 36.38
N ASP A 573 -36.09 16.71 37.28
CA ASP A 573 -35.01 15.87 37.78
C ASP A 573 -34.58 14.91 36.67
N LEU A 574 -33.28 14.78 36.45
CA LEU A 574 -32.72 14.10 35.29
C LEU A 574 -32.82 12.57 35.40
N GLN A 575 -33.14 12.05 36.59
CA GLN A 575 -33.57 10.65 36.77
C GLN A 575 -34.97 10.36 36.16
N ASN A 576 -35.81 11.38 35.99
CA ASN A 576 -37.17 11.29 35.45
C ASN A 576 -37.28 11.77 33.99
N TRP A 577 -36.20 11.65 33.22
CA TRP A 577 -36.14 12.12 31.84
C TRP A 577 -37.14 11.38 30.93
N ARG A 578 -37.48 10.13 31.24
CA ARG A 578 -38.48 9.33 30.48
C ARG A 578 -39.88 9.92 30.63
N GLU A 579 -40.26 10.28 31.85
CA GLU A 579 -41.53 10.95 32.13
C GLU A 579 -41.59 12.33 31.47
N ALA A 580 -40.49 13.08 31.49
CA ALA A 580 -40.39 14.38 30.83
C ALA A 580 -40.55 14.25 29.30
N LEU A 581 -39.88 13.27 28.69
CA LEU A 581 -39.98 13.00 27.27
C LEU A 581 -41.39 12.52 26.88
N ALA A 582 -42.02 11.66 27.70
CA ALA A 582 -43.39 11.21 27.49
C ALA A 582 -44.42 12.35 27.57
N ALA A 583 -44.22 13.30 28.50
CA ALA A 583 -45.04 14.50 28.59
C ALA A 583 -44.89 15.39 27.35
N VAL A 584 -43.66 15.58 26.87
CA VAL A 584 -43.37 16.32 25.63
C VAL A 584 -43.98 15.63 24.41
N LEU A 585 -43.89 14.30 24.30
CA LEU A 585 -44.51 13.52 23.22
C LEU A 585 -46.04 13.61 23.21
N THR A 586 -46.68 13.75 24.38
CA THR A 586 -48.14 13.75 24.51
C THR A 586 -48.76 15.13 24.29
N TYR A 587 -48.13 16.20 24.78
CA TYR A 587 -48.75 17.52 24.87
C TYR A 587 -48.05 18.63 24.10
N ALA A 588 -46.80 18.44 23.62
CA ALA A 588 -46.11 19.47 22.86
C ALA A 588 -46.68 19.61 21.45
N ARG A 589 -46.68 20.83 20.93
CA ARG A 589 -47.00 21.10 19.52
C ARG A 589 -45.87 20.58 18.61
N PRO A 590 -46.17 20.20 17.36
CA PRO A 590 -45.16 19.74 16.41
C PRO A 590 -43.97 20.70 16.24
N ASP A 591 -44.22 22.00 16.25
CA ASP A 591 -43.21 23.04 16.02
C ASP A 591 -42.28 23.25 17.23
N GLU A 592 -42.75 22.94 18.43
CA GLU A 592 -41.99 23.10 19.68
C GLU A 592 -41.32 21.79 20.12
N PHE A 593 -41.79 20.66 19.59
CA PHE A 593 -41.34 19.31 19.96
C PHE A 593 -39.83 19.11 19.74
N THR A 594 -39.32 19.47 18.57
CA THR A 594 -37.89 19.30 18.22
C THR A 594 -37.00 20.13 19.15
N ALA A 595 -37.36 21.40 19.38
CA ALA A 595 -36.62 22.30 20.25
C ALA A 595 -36.62 21.86 21.72
N LEU A 596 -37.73 21.28 22.20
CA LEU A 596 -37.84 20.77 23.58
C LEU A 596 -37.05 19.47 23.78
N CYS A 597 -37.07 18.56 22.80
CA CYS A 597 -36.25 17.34 22.81
C CYS A 597 -34.75 17.67 22.76
N ASP A 598 -34.35 18.66 21.95
CA ASP A 598 -32.97 19.15 21.88
C ASP A 598 -32.51 19.78 23.20
N LEU A 599 -33.38 20.53 23.88
CA LEU A 599 -33.09 21.14 25.17
C LEU A 599 -32.92 20.06 26.25
N LEU A 600 -33.78 19.04 26.26
CA LEU A 600 -33.67 17.90 27.17
C LEU A 600 -32.39 17.11 26.93
N GLY A 601 -32.08 16.80 25.66
CA GLY A 601 -30.85 16.12 25.27
C GLY A 601 -29.60 16.89 25.68
N SER A 602 -29.58 18.22 25.48
CA SER A 602 -28.46 19.07 25.87
C SER A 602 -28.29 19.13 27.41
N ARG A 603 -29.37 19.02 28.18
CA ARG A 603 -29.27 18.93 29.65
C ARG A 603 -28.69 17.60 30.10
N LEU A 604 -29.14 16.49 29.53
CA LEU A 604 -28.63 15.15 29.83
C LEU A 604 -27.15 15.01 29.48
N GLU A 605 -26.71 15.62 28.37
CA GLU A 605 -25.31 15.60 27.95
C GLU A 605 -24.39 16.34 28.93
N ASN A 606 -24.85 17.46 29.50
CA ASN A 606 -24.06 18.34 30.37
C ASN A 606 -23.87 17.81 31.80
N GLU A 607 -24.61 16.79 32.24
CA GLU A 607 -24.57 16.29 33.62
C GLU A 607 -23.42 15.29 33.87
N GLY A 608 -22.73 14.85 32.83
CA GLY A 608 -21.44 14.14 32.94
C GLY A 608 -21.51 12.65 33.30
N ASP A 609 -22.70 12.09 33.55
CA ASP A 609 -22.88 10.65 33.76
C ASP A 609 -22.94 9.90 32.41
N SER A 610 -22.11 8.87 32.24
CA SER A 610 -22.02 8.08 31.01
C SER A 610 -23.36 7.42 30.65
N ILE A 611 -24.14 7.00 31.64
CA ILE A 611 -25.45 6.39 31.41
C ILE A 611 -26.43 7.46 30.89
N LEU A 612 -26.48 8.64 31.51
CA LEU A 612 -27.37 9.73 31.09
C LEU A 612 -26.96 10.31 29.72
N GLN A 613 -25.66 10.35 29.41
CA GLN A 613 -25.16 10.70 28.09
C GLN A 613 -25.62 9.71 27.02
N THR A 614 -25.60 8.40 27.30
CA THR A 614 -26.15 7.41 26.35
C THR A 614 -27.66 7.63 26.14
N GLN A 615 -28.42 7.99 27.19
CA GLN A 615 -29.85 8.29 27.06
C GLN A 615 -30.14 9.61 26.30
N ALA A 616 -29.20 10.56 26.30
CA ALA A 616 -29.32 11.79 25.51
C ALA A 616 -29.43 11.49 24.00
N CYS A 617 -28.77 10.42 23.51
CA CYS A 617 -28.89 9.95 22.13
C CYS A 617 -30.35 9.65 21.75
N LEU A 618 -31.13 9.04 22.65
CA LEU A 618 -32.54 8.74 22.39
C LEU A 618 -33.37 10.03 22.24
N CYS A 619 -33.07 11.05 23.03
CA CYS A 619 -33.72 12.36 22.93
C CYS A 619 -33.38 13.07 21.60
N TYR A 620 -32.12 12.97 21.14
CA TYR A 620 -31.70 13.53 19.86
C TYR A 620 -32.30 12.77 18.65
N ILE A 621 -32.49 11.45 18.76
CA ILE A 621 -33.21 10.66 17.74
C ILE A 621 -34.66 11.13 17.64
N CYS A 622 -35.35 11.33 18.77
CA CYS A 622 -36.70 11.87 18.78
C CYS A 622 -36.77 13.30 18.20
N ALA A 623 -35.74 14.11 18.36
CA ALA A 623 -35.66 15.47 17.80
C ALA A 623 -35.34 15.49 16.29
N GLY A 624 -34.80 14.40 15.73
CA GLY A 624 -34.29 14.35 14.36
C GLY A 624 -32.97 15.11 14.17
N ASN A 625 -32.25 15.44 15.26
CA ASN A 625 -31.02 16.21 15.20
C ASN A 625 -29.79 15.28 15.06
N VAL A 626 -29.39 15.03 13.81
CA VAL A 626 -28.30 14.10 13.48
C VAL A 626 -26.93 14.59 13.96
N ASP A 627 -26.68 15.90 13.90
CA ASP A 627 -25.37 16.48 14.24
C ASP A 627 -25.03 16.27 15.72
N LYS A 628 -25.99 16.54 16.61
CA LYS A 628 -25.82 16.32 18.06
C LYS A 628 -25.80 14.84 18.41
N LEU A 629 -26.56 14.01 17.71
CA LEU A 629 -26.53 12.56 17.88
C LEU A 629 -25.13 12.00 17.60
N VAL A 630 -24.52 12.36 16.47
CA VAL A 630 -23.16 11.90 16.10
C VAL A 630 -22.11 12.41 17.09
N ALA A 631 -22.22 13.66 17.54
CA ALA A 631 -21.34 14.23 18.56
C ALA A 631 -21.45 13.49 19.92
N CYS A 632 -22.65 13.05 20.30
CA CYS A 632 -22.86 12.27 21.51
C CYS A 632 -22.36 10.83 21.35
N TRP A 633 -22.60 10.22 20.20
CA TRP A 633 -22.22 8.83 19.93
C TRP A 633 -20.70 8.63 19.88
N THR A 634 -19.97 9.58 19.29
CA THR A 634 -18.50 9.58 19.24
C THR A 634 -17.88 9.67 20.63
N LYS A 635 -18.44 10.50 21.53
CA LYS A 635 -17.99 10.60 22.93
C LYS A 635 -18.26 9.33 23.75
N VAL A 636 -19.35 8.61 23.45
CA VAL A 636 -19.72 7.37 24.15
C VAL A 636 -18.87 6.17 23.69
N GLN A 637 -18.40 6.18 22.43
CA GLN A 637 -17.63 5.09 21.83
C GLN A 637 -16.10 5.19 22.01
N ASP A 638 -15.60 6.09 22.86
CA ASP A 638 -14.16 6.26 23.21
C ASP A 638 -13.56 5.05 24.00
N GLY A 639 -13.94 3.83 23.66
CA GLY A 639 -13.14 2.64 23.88
C GLY A 639 -12.19 2.46 22.70
N ASN A 640 -10.88 2.64 22.94
CA ASN A 640 -9.78 2.40 22.01
C ASN A 640 -9.77 0.97 21.44
N SER A 641 -10.63 0.71 20.45
CA SER A 641 -10.45 -0.38 19.51
C SER A 641 -10.76 0.16 18.11
N PRO A 642 -9.89 -0.08 17.11
CA PRO A 642 -10.20 0.30 15.73
C PRO A 642 -11.46 -0.40 15.18
N LEU A 643 -12.01 -1.37 15.92
CA LEU A 643 -13.26 -2.08 15.64
C LEU A 643 -14.52 -1.36 16.17
N SER A 644 -14.41 -0.50 17.19
CA SER A 644 -15.58 0.21 17.79
C SER A 644 -15.93 1.52 17.07
N LEU A 645 -15.03 2.03 16.21
CA LEU A 645 -15.29 3.13 15.27
C LEU A 645 -15.85 2.66 13.91
N GLN A 646 -16.10 1.34 13.71
CA GLN A 646 -16.42 0.71 12.41
C GLN A 646 -17.83 0.11 12.28
#